data_AF-A0A8H6RFK1-F1
#
_entry.id   AF-A0A8H6RFK1-F1
#
_cell.length_a   1.000
_cell.length_b   1.000
_cell.length_c   1.000
_cell.angle_alpha   90.00
_cell.angle_beta   90.00
_cell.angle_gamma   90.00
#
_symmetry.space_group_name_H-M   'P 1'
#
loop_
_entity.id
_entity.type
_entity.pdbx_description
1 polymer ?
#
loop_
_entity_poly.entity_id
_entity_poly.type
_entity_poly.pdbx_seq_one_letter_code
_entity_poly.pdbx_strand_id
1 'polypeptide(L)'
;MAPHPLQQLSLEETKTAKEVLLSEHDSEVLILREIFLQEPAKAELSKFLSLEHSHSLTESSPRPARLAFCQYDVIGNDKIPYFHESVVDVERKIRIKHEVVGKELHAPLKLAEFDHLVDSVKASKEFQDAIAEFELPEGFEVVVEPWPYGGPDLDEDNRRYFQGLIFAQDLRNGNPDSNFYAFPLPLIPVMDAQTKEIIRIDRLATGGKGDGMTGKTHAKKVLDHCRTAEYVPELLAEGTRQDLKPLNVQQPEGTSFTVTDDSLIEWQKWRFRVTFNPREGAVIHDVWYDGRSMFYRLAVSEMTVPYADARAPFQRKQAFDFGDGGAGNCANNLSLGCDCLGVIKYFDGVLVSGDSEIKQSPNVICLHEQDNGIGWKHTNWRTGRAVVTRNRELVVQFIITLANYEYIFAYKFNQSGGIDIETRATGIVSCVNIDAGKVSDYGNVVSPGVLAQNHQHIFAVRIDPAIDGHKNTVIQEESLPVPMNPETNPRGNYYEVVKTPISTSSWADAEPRNNRVFKIVNESKKNPISQRPVGFKLVPPATQLLLADPNSVQASRASFAQHHLWVTKYKDDELYAGGRYTLQSRKEIGGVADAVARKENVQDEDVVVWSVFGLTHNPRVEDWPVMPVEIHQINLRPADFFEANPSIDVPSNRNLESKLAIRNGEQLEDKIKQLGKTFSLQGAIDNEPFIRPYLTKEDVAYLIYHDTLDSLQNGPADDMPVHLHHLAMCVFLTVGPRPGSLFGDRISEDRIKLSDVQIWHAKQLGKFHCTITIRRLKGKNNSVTPA
;
A
#
# COMPACT_ATOMS: atom_id res chain seq x y z
N MET A 1 -16.73 -11.43 31.49
CA MET A 1 -16.11 -10.09 31.64
C MET A 1 -16.74 -9.19 30.59
N ALA A 2 -17.12 -7.96 30.93
CA ALA A 2 -17.73 -7.05 29.96
C ALA A 2 -16.72 -6.70 28.84
N PRO A 3 -17.13 -6.64 27.56
CA PRO A 3 -16.23 -6.33 26.44
C PRO A 3 -15.58 -4.97 26.63
N HIS A 4 -14.40 -4.75 26.07
CA HIS A 4 -13.80 -3.41 26.12
C HIS A 4 -14.70 -2.41 25.36
N PRO A 5 -14.89 -1.14 25.81
CA PRO A 5 -15.82 -0.20 25.15
C PRO A 5 -15.56 0.03 23.66
N LEU A 6 -14.29 -0.05 23.23
CA LEU A 6 -13.88 0.03 21.82
C LEU A 6 -13.95 -1.30 21.05
N GLN A 7 -14.10 -2.45 21.71
CA GLN A 7 -14.16 -3.72 21.00
C GLN A 7 -15.34 -3.68 20.01
N GLN A 8 -15.17 -4.14 18.77
CA GLN A 8 -16.30 -4.18 17.83
C GLN A 8 -17.50 -4.96 18.42
N LEU A 9 -18.71 -4.72 17.90
CA LEU A 9 -19.87 -5.50 18.33
C LEU A 9 -19.66 -6.97 17.97
N SER A 10 -19.98 -7.83 18.92
CA SER A 10 -20.10 -9.26 18.66
C SER A 10 -21.31 -9.57 17.78
N LEU A 11 -21.34 -10.77 17.20
CA LEU A 11 -22.48 -11.25 16.44
C LEU A 11 -23.79 -11.18 17.25
N GLU A 12 -23.74 -11.53 18.53
CA GLU A 12 -24.92 -11.54 19.41
C GLU A 12 -25.36 -10.12 19.83
N GLU A 13 -24.42 -9.19 20.07
CA GLU A 13 -24.76 -7.77 20.30
C GLU A 13 -25.42 -7.16 19.05
N THR A 14 -24.91 -7.50 17.87
CA THR A 14 -25.46 -7.02 16.59
C THR A 14 -26.87 -7.59 16.34
N LYS A 15 -27.10 -8.87 16.65
CA LYS A 15 -28.44 -9.49 16.61
C LYS A 15 -29.39 -8.84 17.62
N THR A 16 -28.91 -8.55 18.83
CA THR A 16 -29.70 -7.84 19.85
C THR A 16 -30.15 -6.47 19.34
N ALA A 17 -29.27 -5.72 18.68
CA ALA A 17 -29.65 -4.44 18.07
C ALA A 17 -30.73 -4.62 16.99
N LYS A 18 -30.57 -5.62 16.09
CA LYS A 18 -31.61 -5.97 15.11
C LYS A 18 -32.95 -6.31 15.75
N GLU A 19 -32.97 -7.10 16.84
CA GLU A 19 -34.19 -7.45 17.56
C GLU A 19 -34.90 -6.22 18.14
N VAL A 20 -34.15 -5.29 18.72
CA VAL A 20 -34.70 -4.01 19.21
C VAL A 20 -35.35 -3.24 18.06
N LEU A 21 -34.67 -3.10 16.91
CA LEU A 21 -35.25 -2.42 15.75
C LEU A 21 -36.55 -3.10 15.29
N LEU A 22 -36.57 -4.43 15.15
CA LEU A 22 -37.76 -5.16 14.75
C LEU A 22 -38.93 -4.95 15.72
N SER A 23 -38.65 -4.87 17.03
CA SER A 23 -39.68 -4.64 18.05
C SER A 23 -40.31 -3.24 18.02
N GLU A 24 -39.65 -2.29 17.36
CA GLU A 24 -40.15 -0.92 17.19
C GLU A 24 -40.96 -0.75 15.89
N HIS A 25 -41.06 -1.81 15.08
CA HIS A 25 -41.62 -1.79 13.72
C HIS A 25 -42.53 -3.03 13.48
N ASP A 26 -43.69 -3.08 14.14
CA ASP A 26 -44.58 -4.25 14.18
C ASP A 26 -45.26 -4.62 12.84
N SER A 27 -45.50 -3.65 11.96
CA SER A 27 -46.25 -3.83 10.70
C SER A 27 -45.47 -3.44 9.45
N GLU A 28 -44.19 -3.10 9.61
CA GLU A 28 -43.34 -2.54 8.55
C GLU A 28 -42.24 -3.55 8.21
N VAL A 29 -41.73 -3.49 6.98
CA VAL A 29 -40.60 -4.32 6.56
C VAL A 29 -39.32 -3.52 6.73
N LEU A 30 -38.34 -4.10 7.43
CA LEU A 30 -37.02 -3.49 7.58
C LEU A 30 -36.04 -4.10 6.58
N ILE A 31 -35.29 -3.24 5.88
CA ILE A 31 -34.10 -3.61 5.14
C ILE A 31 -32.90 -3.08 5.89
N LEU A 32 -32.16 -3.95 6.59
CA LEU A 32 -31.00 -3.54 7.37
C LEU A 32 -29.84 -3.20 6.43
N ARG A 33 -29.26 -2.02 6.56
CA ARG A 33 -28.07 -1.61 5.80
C ARG A 33 -26.81 -1.95 6.57
N GLU A 34 -26.65 -1.41 7.77
CA GLU A 34 -25.47 -1.60 8.61
C GLU A 34 -25.85 -1.62 10.09
N ILE A 35 -25.14 -2.41 10.89
CA ILE A 35 -25.17 -2.35 12.35
C ILE A 35 -23.74 -2.53 12.83
N PHE A 36 -23.20 -1.54 13.53
CA PHE A 36 -21.83 -1.57 14.04
C PHE A 36 -21.70 -0.75 15.31
N LEU A 37 -20.53 -0.80 15.95
CA LEU A 37 -20.27 -0.08 17.20
C LEU A 37 -20.43 1.42 16.96
N GLN A 38 -21.32 2.07 17.71
CA GLN A 38 -21.24 3.51 17.92
C GLN A 38 -20.08 3.75 18.88
N GLU A 39 -18.98 4.34 18.40
CA GLU A 39 -17.85 4.66 19.26
C GLU A 39 -18.32 5.52 20.44
N PRO A 40 -17.87 5.21 21.68
CA PRO A 40 -18.28 6.01 22.83
C PRO A 40 -17.80 7.44 22.71
N ALA A 41 -18.58 8.39 23.26
CA ALA A 41 -18.17 9.78 23.32
C ALA A 41 -16.78 9.92 23.96
N LYS A 42 -15.87 10.68 23.33
CA LYS A 42 -14.46 10.74 23.77
C LYS A 42 -14.32 11.17 25.23
N ALA A 43 -15.17 12.09 25.68
CA ALA A 43 -15.18 12.53 27.07
C ALA A 43 -15.49 11.42 28.09
N GLU A 44 -16.27 10.40 27.70
CA GLU A 44 -16.56 9.23 28.53
C GLU A 44 -15.48 8.17 28.38
N LEU A 45 -15.05 7.90 27.14
CA LEU A 45 -14.01 6.92 26.87
C LEU A 45 -12.67 7.30 27.51
N SER A 46 -12.25 8.57 27.43
CA SER A 46 -11.00 9.02 28.06
C SER A 46 -10.98 8.79 29.57
N LYS A 47 -12.13 8.83 30.26
CA LYS A 47 -12.21 8.51 31.70
C LYS A 47 -11.99 7.01 31.93
N PHE A 48 -12.60 6.16 31.10
CA PHE A 48 -12.40 4.71 31.16
C PHE A 48 -10.95 4.34 30.86
N LEU A 49 -10.38 4.87 29.77
CA LEU A 49 -9.00 4.63 29.36
C LEU A 49 -8.00 5.09 30.42
N SER A 50 -8.24 6.24 31.06
CA SER A 50 -7.38 6.70 32.16
C SER A 50 -7.29 5.68 33.31
N LEU A 51 -8.40 5.02 33.65
CA LEU A 51 -8.42 3.94 34.65
C LEU A 51 -7.73 2.67 34.12
N GLU A 52 -7.87 2.37 32.83
CA GLU A 52 -7.22 1.24 32.17
C GLU A 52 -5.69 1.39 32.24
N HIS A 53 -5.18 2.54 31.81
CA HIS A 53 -3.75 2.84 31.77
C HIS A 53 -3.13 2.95 33.16
N SER A 54 -3.90 3.37 34.18
CA SER A 54 -3.43 3.39 35.56
C SER A 54 -3.58 2.05 36.29
N HIS A 55 -3.94 0.97 35.57
CA HIS A 55 -4.22 -0.36 36.13
C HIS A 55 -5.20 -0.33 37.32
N SER A 56 -6.14 0.62 37.28
CA SER A 56 -7.11 0.88 38.35
C SER A 56 -8.53 0.45 37.99
N LEU A 57 -8.72 -0.21 36.84
CA LEU A 57 -9.99 -0.80 36.46
C LEU A 57 -10.39 -1.92 37.44
N THR A 58 -11.63 -1.86 37.88
CA THR A 58 -12.33 -2.89 38.64
C THR A 58 -13.62 -3.26 37.93
N GLU A 59 -14.28 -4.35 38.36
CA GLU A 59 -15.61 -4.72 37.82
C GLU A 59 -16.67 -3.64 38.05
N SER A 60 -16.46 -2.76 39.04
CA SER A 60 -17.36 -1.65 39.37
C SER A 60 -16.97 -0.31 38.74
N SER A 61 -15.87 -0.25 37.98
CA SER A 61 -15.47 0.97 37.27
C SER A 61 -16.57 1.41 36.29
N PRO A 62 -16.93 2.70 36.27
CA PRO A 62 -17.89 3.22 35.29
C PRO A 62 -17.42 2.93 33.86
N ARG A 63 -18.36 2.47 33.03
CA ARG A 63 -18.13 2.14 31.62
C ARG A 63 -19.04 2.99 30.75
N PRO A 64 -18.57 3.46 29.58
CA PRO A 64 -19.46 4.04 28.58
C PRO A 64 -20.52 3.03 28.17
N ALA A 65 -21.70 3.52 27.78
CA ALA A 65 -22.76 2.65 27.29
C ALA A 65 -22.30 1.87 26.06
N ARG A 66 -22.73 0.61 25.96
CA ARG A 66 -22.45 -0.25 24.81
C ARG A 66 -23.49 0.02 23.72
N LEU A 67 -23.12 0.83 22.74
CA LEU A 67 -24.06 1.38 21.76
C LEU A 67 -23.82 0.80 20.36
N ALA A 68 -24.90 0.42 19.69
CA ALA A 68 -24.91 0.05 18.28
C ALA A 68 -25.49 1.19 17.46
N PHE A 69 -24.74 1.64 16.44
CA PHE A 69 -25.26 2.50 15.39
C PHE A 69 -25.89 1.63 14.31
N CYS A 70 -27.14 1.92 13.96
CA CYS A 70 -27.94 1.13 13.04
C CYS A 70 -28.44 1.98 11.89
N GLN A 71 -28.22 1.53 10.67
CA GLN A 71 -28.72 2.11 9.44
C GLN A 71 -29.63 1.11 8.74
N TYR A 72 -30.84 1.53 8.36
CA TYR A 72 -31.84 0.64 7.78
C TYR A 72 -32.91 1.42 7.03
N ASP A 73 -33.56 0.76 6.06
CA ASP A 73 -34.76 1.30 5.44
C ASP A 73 -36.01 0.72 6.10
N VAL A 74 -37.03 1.56 6.27
CA VAL A 74 -38.39 1.15 6.69
C VAL A 74 -39.30 1.24 5.48
N ILE A 75 -39.98 0.14 5.17
CA ILE A 75 -40.97 0.06 4.10
C ILE A 75 -42.35 -0.14 4.73
N GLY A 76 -43.16 0.91 4.66
CA GLY A 76 -44.54 0.92 5.12
C GLY A 76 -45.54 0.58 4.01
N ASN A 77 -46.79 0.99 4.22
CA ASN A 77 -47.91 0.70 3.30
C ASN A 77 -47.79 1.36 1.93
N ASP A 78 -47.08 2.49 1.82
CA ASP A 78 -46.83 3.17 0.55
C ASP A 78 -45.77 2.47 -0.31
N LYS A 79 -45.10 1.44 0.23
CA LYS A 79 -44.02 0.65 -0.39
C LYS A 79 -42.80 1.50 -0.77
N ILE A 80 -42.64 2.68 -0.19
CA ILE A 80 -41.49 3.54 -0.40
C ILE A 80 -40.49 3.26 0.74
N PRO A 81 -39.22 2.97 0.45
CA PRO A 81 -38.21 2.86 1.49
C PRO A 81 -37.86 4.25 2.03
N TYR A 82 -38.00 4.42 3.34
CA TYR A 82 -37.51 5.59 4.07
C TYR A 82 -36.23 5.21 4.79
N PHE A 83 -35.18 6.03 4.68
CA PHE A 83 -33.91 5.74 5.33
C PHE A 83 -33.91 6.21 6.78
N HIS A 84 -33.55 5.32 7.70
CA HIS A 84 -33.53 5.56 9.13
C HIS A 84 -32.15 5.29 9.72
N GLU A 85 -31.85 6.05 10.77
CA GLU A 85 -30.71 5.81 11.63
C GLU A 85 -31.19 5.69 13.08
N SER A 86 -30.60 4.76 13.82
CA SER A 86 -30.87 4.57 15.24
C SER A 86 -29.60 4.31 16.02
N VAL A 87 -29.62 4.67 17.30
CA VAL A 87 -28.63 4.20 18.27
C VAL A 87 -29.34 3.31 19.27
N VAL A 88 -28.87 2.08 19.42
CA VAL A 88 -29.42 1.07 20.32
C VAL A 88 -28.42 0.81 21.45
N ASP A 89 -28.89 0.89 22.69
CA ASP A 89 -28.15 0.37 23.84
C ASP A 89 -28.37 -1.15 23.92
N VAL A 90 -27.35 -1.93 23.59
CA VAL A 90 -27.49 -3.39 23.46
C VAL A 90 -27.55 -4.11 24.81
N GLU A 91 -27.05 -3.48 25.88
CA GLU A 91 -27.14 -4.04 27.23
C GLU A 91 -28.55 -3.82 27.81
N ARG A 92 -29.10 -2.62 27.63
CA ARG A 92 -30.44 -2.27 28.10
C ARG A 92 -31.55 -2.73 27.15
N LYS A 93 -31.20 -3.11 25.91
CA LYS A 93 -32.11 -3.52 24.83
C LYS A 93 -33.16 -2.46 24.51
N ILE A 94 -32.71 -1.21 24.37
CA ILE A 94 -33.59 -0.08 24.05
C ILE A 94 -32.98 0.80 22.96
N ARG A 95 -33.84 1.36 22.10
CA ARG A 95 -33.45 2.43 21.17
C ARG A 95 -33.37 3.75 21.92
N ILE A 96 -32.21 4.40 21.90
CA ILE A 96 -31.97 5.66 22.64
C ILE A 96 -31.96 6.90 21.74
N LYS A 97 -31.73 6.71 20.43
CA LYS A 97 -31.80 7.76 19.41
C LYS A 97 -32.42 7.18 18.15
N HIS A 98 -33.24 7.98 17.46
CA HIS A 98 -33.87 7.64 16.19
C HIS A 98 -33.96 8.89 15.32
N GLU A 99 -33.64 8.74 14.04
CA GLU A 99 -33.76 9.79 13.04
C GLU A 99 -34.30 9.19 11.74
N VAL A 100 -35.20 9.92 11.07
CA VAL A 100 -35.58 9.65 9.68
C VAL A 100 -34.78 10.60 8.82
N VAL A 101 -33.90 10.07 7.97
CA VAL A 101 -33.03 10.88 7.12
C VAL A 101 -33.86 11.51 6.00
N GLY A 102 -33.61 12.80 5.72
CA GLY A 102 -34.34 13.56 4.72
C GLY A 102 -34.22 12.98 3.31
N LYS A 103 -35.30 13.09 2.51
CA LYS A 103 -35.38 12.53 1.14
C LYS A 103 -34.42 13.18 0.15
N GLU A 104 -33.83 14.31 0.52
CA GLU A 104 -32.78 14.98 -0.25
C GLU A 104 -31.42 14.28 -0.18
N LEU A 105 -31.24 13.36 0.77
CA LEU A 105 -30.03 12.58 0.99
C LEU A 105 -30.28 11.11 0.65
N HIS A 106 -29.28 10.43 0.11
CA HIS A 106 -29.37 9.00 -0.21
C HIS A 106 -28.55 8.17 0.78
N ALA A 107 -29.13 7.06 1.22
CA ALA A 107 -28.42 6.08 2.04
C ALA A 107 -27.25 5.46 1.25
N PRO A 108 -26.12 5.11 1.90
CA PRO A 108 -25.07 4.31 1.26
C PRO A 108 -25.65 3.07 0.58
N LEU A 109 -25.11 2.70 -0.58
CA LEU A 109 -25.56 1.57 -1.38
C LEU A 109 -25.27 0.24 -0.68
N LYS A 110 -26.17 -0.72 -0.87
CA LYS A 110 -25.90 -2.14 -0.57
C LYS A 110 -25.41 -2.80 -1.84
N LEU A 111 -24.46 -3.73 -1.72
CA LEU A 111 -24.02 -4.53 -2.87
C LEU A 111 -25.17 -5.28 -3.56
N ALA A 112 -26.19 -5.73 -2.82
CA ALA A 112 -27.37 -6.37 -3.42
C ALA A 112 -28.26 -5.41 -4.25
N GLU A 113 -28.13 -4.08 -4.10
CA GLU A 113 -28.82 -3.13 -4.98
C GLU A 113 -28.24 -3.16 -6.40
N PHE A 114 -26.99 -3.62 -6.57
CA PHE A 114 -26.39 -3.83 -7.87
C PHE A 114 -26.96 -5.04 -8.62
N ASP A 115 -27.36 -6.11 -7.92
CA ASP A 115 -28.03 -7.25 -8.54
C ASP A 115 -29.35 -6.83 -9.21
N HIS A 116 -30.08 -5.90 -8.57
CA HIS A 116 -31.30 -5.33 -9.17
C HIS A 116 -31.02 -4.61 -10.49
N LEU A 117 -29.89 -3.91 -10.63
CA LEU A 117 -29.51 -3.28 -11.88
C LEU A 117 -29.24 -4.32 -12.95
N VAL A 118 -28.46 -5.36 -12.64
CA VAL A 118 -28.14 -6.44 -13.57
C VAL A 118 -29.42 -7.13 -14.07
N ASP A 119 -30.34 -7.44 -13.16
CA ASP A 119 -31.61 -8.08 -13.49
C ASP A 119 -32.51 -7.17 -14.33
N SER A 120 -32.56 -5.88 -14.01
CA SER A 120 -33.36 -4.89 -14.74
C SER A 120 -32.84 -4.67 -16.16
N VAL A 121 -31.52 -4.66 -16.35
CA VAL A 121 -30.89 -4.57 -17.68
C VAL A 121 -31.22 -5.82 -18.51
N LYS A 122 -31.12 -7.02 -17.93
CA LYS A 122 -31.48 -8.28 -18.61
C LYS A 122 -32.96 -8.32 -19.03
N ALA A 123 -33.86 -7.80 -18.18
CA ALA A 123 -35.29 -7.79 -18.43
C ALA A 123 -35.77 -6.66 -19.36
N SER A 124 -34.97 -5.60 -19.55
CA SER A 124 -35.39 -4.40 -20.31
C SER A 124 -35.43 -4.66 -21.81
N LYS A 125 -36.60 -4.37 -22.41
CA LYS A 125 -36.77 -4.42 -23.87
C LYS A 125 -35.98 -3.31 -24.55
N GLU A 126 -35.94 -2.12 -23.95
CA GLU A 126 -35.16 -0.98 -24.42
C GLU A 126 -33.68 -1.34 -24.51
N PHE A 127 -33.15 -2.08 -23.52
CA PHE A 127 -31.77 -2.54 -23.54
C PHE A 127 -31.52 -3.59 -24.62
N GLN A 128 -32.42 -4.56 -24.75
CA GLN A 128 -32.36 -5.57 -25.81
C GLN A 128 -32.37 -4.93 -27.21
N ASP A 129 -33.15 -3.86 -27.41
CA ASP A 129 -33.18 -3.12 -28.67
C ASP A 129 -31.89 -2.31 -28.90
N ALA A 130 -31.34 -1.69 -27.85
CA ALA A 130 -30.09 -0.94 -27.94
C ALA A 130 -28.87 -1.84 -28.22
N ILE A 131 -28.77 -3.00 -27.57
CA ILE A 131 -27.66 -3.92 -27.82
C ILE A 131 -27.73 -4.56 -29.22
N ALA A 132 -28.94 -4.72 -29.78
CA ALA A 132 -29.14 -5.21 -31.15
C ALA A 132 -28.65 -4.24 -32.24
N GLU A 133 -28.26 -3.01 -31.89
CA GLU A 133 -27.55 -2.10 -32.79
C GLU A 133 -26.14 -2.61 -33.13
N PHE A 134 -25.58 -3.50 -32.30
CA PHE A 134 -24.25 -4.07 -32.43
C PHE A 134 -24.28 -5.54 -32.84
N GLU A 135 -23.30 -5.94 -33.65
CA GLU A 135 -23.07 -7.33 -34.05
C GLU A 135 -21.93 -7.90 -33.17
N LEU A 136 -22.29 -8.59 -32.09
CA LEU A 136 -21.30 -9.25 -31.22
C LEU A 136 -20.72 -10.49 -31.92
N PRO A 137 -19.41 -10.78 -31.77
CA PRO A 137 -18.83 -12.00 -32.31
C PRO A 137 -19.47 -13.25 -31.71
N GLU A 138 -19.50 -14.34 -32.48
CA GLU A 138 -19.99 -15.63 -31.98
C GLU A 138 -19.20 -16.08 -30.74
N GLY A 139 -19.92 -16.52 -29.70
CA GLY A 139 -19.34 -16.95 -28.43
C GLY A 139 -19.12 -15.83 -27.40
N PHE A 140 -19.60 -14.61 -27.66
CA PHE A 140 -19.57 -13.51 -26.70
C PHE A 140 -20.90 -13.36 -25.96
N GLU A 141 -20.83 -13.03 -24.68
CA GLU A 141 -21.99 -12.68 -23.85
C GLU A 141 -21.84 -11.28 -23.25
N VAL A 142 -22.96 -10.60 -23.00
CA VAL A 142 -22.98 -9.25 -22.42
C VAL A 142 -22.77 -9.33 -20.91
N VAL A 143 -21.85 -8.52 -20.41
CA VAL A 143 -21.60 -8.32 -18.98
C VAL A 143 -22.05 -6.92 -18.57
N VAL A 144 -22.76 -6.84 -17.45
CA VAL A 144 -23.20 -5.58 -16.85
C VAL A 144 -22.35 -5.34 -15.61
N GLU A 145 -21.53 -4.30 -15.63
CA GLU A 145 -20.82 -3.83 -14.45
C GLU A 145 -21.63 -2.71 -13.77
N PRO A 146 -22.21 -2.98 -12.60
CA PRO A 146 -23.05 -2.01 -11.90
C PRO A 146 -22.20 -0.94 -11.21
N TRP A 147 -22.64 0.32 -11.32
CA TRP A 147 -21.95 1.49 -10.76
C TRP A 147 -22.92 2.40 -10.01
N PRO A 148 -22.45 3.09 -8.95
CA PRO A 148 -23.19 4.22 -8.42
C PRO A 148 -23.34 5.29 -9.51
N TYR A 149 -24.43 6.05 -9.44
CA TYR A 149 -24.73 7.06 -10.46
C TYR A 149 -23.77 8.26 -10.45
N GLY A 150 -23.16 8.54 -9.29
CA GLY A 150 -22.38 9.76 -9.07
C GLY A 150 -23.26 10.99 -8.88
N GLY A 151 -22.66 12.19 -8.89
CA GLY A 151 -23.38 13.43 -8.68
C GLY A 151 -24.29 13.75 -9.88
N PRO A 152 -25.62 13.88 -9.69
CA PRO A 152 -26.52 14.23 -10.78
C PRO A 152 -26.26 15.66 -11.26
N ASP A 153 -26.46 15.91 -12.55
CA ASP A 153 -26.43 17.26 -13.11
C ASP A 153 -27.47 18.15 -12.39
N LEU A 154 -27.23 19.46 -12.33
CA LEU A 154 -28.00 20.36 -11.46
C LEU A 154 -29.50 20.44 -11.82
N ASP A 155 -29.83 20.18 -13.08
CA ASP A 155 -31.18 20.18 -13.65
C ASP A 155 -31.86 18.80 -13.64
N GLU A 156 -31.14 17.72 -13.26
CA GLU A 156 -31.74 16.40 -13.09
C GLU A 156 -32.60 16.31 -11.82
N ASP A 157 -33.56 15.39 -11.80
CA ASP A 157 -34.34 15.08 -10.59
C ASP A 157 -33.45 14.41 -9.54
N ASN A 158 -33.65 14.74 -8.26
CA ASN A 158 -32.94 14.08 -7.15
C ASN A 158 -33.59 12.74 -6.77
N ARG A 159 -33.74 11.83 -7.73
CA ARG A 159 -34.13 10.44 -7.49
C ARG A 159 -32.87 9.57 -7.36
N ARG A 160 -33.04 8.38 -6.76
CA ARG A 160 -31.95 7.43 -6.62
C ARG A 160 -31.77 6.61 -7.89
N TYR A 161 -30.57 6.65 -8.46
CA TYR A 161 -30.24 6.01 -9.73
C TYR A 161 -29.03 5.08 -9.58
N PHE A 162 -28.96 4.09 -10.45
CA PHE A 162 -27.75 3.31 -10.71
C PHE A 162 -27.48 3.28 -12.22
N GLN A 163 -26.22 3.10 -12.60
CA GLN A 163 -25.82 3.01 -14.00
C GLN A 163 -25.05 1.71 -14.25
N GLY A 164 -25.19 1.11 -15.43
CA GLY A 164 -24.42 -0.07 -15.83
C GLY A 164 -23.36 0.28 -16.87
N LEU A 165 -22.10 -0.01 -16.61
CA LEU A 165 -21.08 -0.05 -17.66
C LEU A 165 -21.22 -1.40 -18.38
N ILE A 166 -21.29 -1.38 -19.70
CA ILE A 166 -21.58 -2.58 -20.50
C ILE A 166 -20.33 -3.07 -21.18
N PHE A 167 -20.06 -4.36 -21.02
CA PHE A 167 -18.93 -5.07 -21.61
C PHE A 167 -19.44 -6.33 -22.32
N ALA A 168 -18.57 -6.98 -23.07
CA ALA A 168 -18.77 -8.35 -23.52
C ALA A 168 -17.67 -9.26 -22.97
N GLN A 169 -17.99 -10.53 -22.77
CA GLN A 169 -17.03 -11.55 -22.36
C GLN A 169 -16.88 -12.59 -23.47
N ASP A 170 -15.64 -12.89 -23.85
CA ASP A 170 -15.33 -13.98 -24.77
C ASP A 170 -15.36 -15.32 -24.00
N LEU A 171 -16.38 -16.14 -24.26
CA LEU A 171 -16.56 -17.43 -23.60
C LEU A 171 -15.89 -18.60 -24.33
N ARG A 172 -15.26 -18.36 -25.49
CA ARG A 172 -14.70 -19.43 -26.33
C ARG A 172 -13.50 -20.12 -25.68
N ASN A 173 -12.83 -19.46 -24.73
CA ASN A 173 -11.76 -20.06 -23.92
C ASN A 173 -12.30 -20.98 -22.81
N GLY A 174 -13.60 -20.97 -22.52
CA GLY A 174 -14.25 -21.80 -21.51
C GLY A 174 -13.91 -21.42 -20.06
N ASN A 175 -13.28 -20.27 -19.83
CA ASN A 175 -12.91 -19.81 -18.49
C ASN A 175 -13.80 -18.62 -18.06
N PRO A 176 -14.59 -18.75 -16.97
CA PRO A 176 -15.47 -17.68 -16.50
C PRO A 176 -14.72 -16.44 -15.98
N ASP A 177 -13.43 -16.56 -15.67
CA ASP A 177 -12.57 -15.46 -15.18
C ASP A 177 -11.85 -14.72 -16.33
N SER A 178 -12.24 -15.01 -17.57
CA SER A 178 -11.78 -14.32 -18.79
C SER A 178 -12.05 -12.81 -18.67
N ASN A 179 -11.04 -11.99 -19.00
CA ASN A 179 -11.08 -10.55 -18.78
C ASN A 179 -12.09 -9.84 -19.71
N PHE A 180 -13.31 -9.60 -19.21
CA PHE A 180 -14.35 -8.91 -19.99
C PHE A 180 -14.08 -7.41 -20.21
N TYR A 181 -13.21 -6.77 -19.41
CA TYR A 181 -12.84 -5.36 -19.60
C TYR A 181 -12.15 -5.11 -20.95
N ALA A 182 -11.64 -6.15 -21.61
CA ALA A 182 -11.06 -6.08 -22.96
C ALA A 182 -12.09 -5.75 -24.06
N PHE A 183 -13.40 -5.82 -23.77
CA PHE A 183 -14.46 -5.65 -24.77
C PHE A 183 -15.56 -4.67 -24.30
N PRO A 184 -15.23 -3.39 -24.05
CA PRO A 184 -16.21 -2.39 -23.67
C PRO A 184 -17.21 -2.12 -24.81
N LEU A 185 -18.50 -2.00 -24.46
CA LEU A 185 -19.59 -1.66 -25.37
C LEU A 185 -20.07 -0.22 -25.12
N PRO A 186 -20.47 0.54 -26.17
CA PRO A 186 -20.76 1.96 -26.04
C PRO A 186 -22.20 2.25 -25.58
N LEU A 187 -22.64 1.59 -24.50
CA LEU A 187 -23.95 1.75 -23.88
C LEU A 187 -23.82 1.89 -22.37
N ILE A 188 -24.62 2.78 -21.77
CA ILE A 188 -24.84 2.84 -20.32
C ILE A 188 -26.35 2.91 -20.04
N PRO A 189 -27.00 1.80 -19.64
CA PRO A 189 -28.35 1.85 -19.10
C PRO A 189 -28.37 2.53 -17.72
N VAL A 190 -29.43 3.29 -17.46
CA VAL A 190 -29.69 3.92 -16.16
C VAL A 190 -30.98 3.35 -15.57
N MET A 191 -30.88 2.83 -14.35
CA MET A 191 -32.01 2.30 -13.59
C MET A 191 -32.46 3.32 -12.55
N ASP A 192 -33.77 3.50 -12.43
CA ASP A 192 -34.36 4.11 -11.25
C ASP A 192 -34.45 3.09 -10.11
N ALA A 193 -33.82 3.39 -8.97
CA ALA A 193 -33.71 2.42 -7.87
C ALA A 193 -35.06 2.15 -7.18
N GLN A 194 -36.04 3.06 -7.29
CA GLN A 194 -37.36 2.88 -6.69
C GLN A 194 -38.24 1.99 -7.55
N THR A 195 -38.32 2.25 -8.86
CA THR A 195 -39.16 1.45 -9.78
C THR A 195 -38.47 0.17 -10.24
N LYS A 196 -37.13 0.10 -10.15
CA LYS A 196 -36.30 -0.97 -10.72
C LYS A 196 -36.52 -1.12 -12.24
N GLU A 197 -36.72 0.01 -12.92
CA GLU A 197 -36.90 0.06 -14.36
C GLU A 197 -35.72 0.78 -15.01
N ILE A 198 -35.32 0.32 -16.21
CA ILE A 198 -34.38 1.04 -17.05
C ILE A 198 -35.10 2.24 -17.67
N ILE A 199 -34.78 3.44 -17.21
CA ILE A 199 -35.47 4.68 -17.62
C ILE A 199 -34.84 5.32 -18.85
N ARG A 200 -33.57 5.02 -19.13
CA ARG A 200 -32.85 5.47 -20.32
C ARG A 200 -31.62 4.63 -20.62
N ILE A 201 -31.12 4.75 -21.85
CA ILE A 201 -29.86 4.15 -22.30
C ILE A 201 -29.02 5.22 -22.97
N ASP A 202 -27.92 5.58 -22.32
CA ASP A 202 -26.96 6.53 -22.80
C ASP A 202 -26.06 5.82 -23.84
N ARG A 203 -26.18 6.21 -25.12
CA ARG A 203 -25.31 5.73 -26.21
C ARG A 203 -24.06 6.59 -26.25
N LEU A 204 -22.89 5.97 -26.07
CA LEU A 204 -21.64 6.66 -25.76
C LEU A 204 -20.90 7.13 -27.02
N ALA A 205 -20.13 8.20 -26.88
CA ALA A 205 -19.17 8.62 -27.91
C ALA A 205 -17.98 7.66 -27.94
N THR A 206 -17.62 7.16 -29.12
CA THR A 206 -16.51 6.21 -29.34
C THR A 206 -15.36 6.81 -30.16
N GLY A 207 -15.56 8.03 -30.67
CA GLY A 207 -14.52 8.79 -31.33
C GLY A 207 -13.36 9.16 -30.39
N GLY A 208 -12.29 9.69 -30.97
CA GLY A 208 -11.10 10.12 -30.27
C GLY A 208 -10.78 11.60 -30.47
N LYS A 209 -9.49 11.91 -30.41
CA LYS A 209 -8.93 13.25 -30.63
C LYS A 209 -9.37 13.81 -31.98
N GLY A 210 -9.98 15.00 -31.93
CA GLY A 210 -10.50 15.71 -33.10
C GLY A 210 -11.93 15.34 -33.49
N ASP A 211 -12.54 14.31 -32.87
CA ASP A 211 -13.96 14.01 -33.03
C ASP A 211 -14.82 14.83 -32.05
N GLY A 212 -16.12 14.97 -32.33
CA GLY A 212 -17.04 15.72 -31.46
C GLY A 212 -17.36 15.01 -30.15
N MET A 213 -17.76 15.77 -29.12
CA MET A 213 -18.09 15.25 -27.77
C MET A 213 -19.18 14.18 -27.74
N THR A 214 -20.05 14.19 -28.74
CA THR A 214 -21.18 13.25 -28.89
C THR A 214 -21.00 12.34 -30.12
N GLY A 215 -19.79 12.28 -30.69
CA GLY A 215 -19.49 11.53 -31.90
C GLY A 215 -19.59 10.03 -31.70
N LYS A 216 -20.60 9.40 -32.31
CA LYS A 216 -20.83 7.95 -32.32
C LYS A 216 -20.37 7.40 -33.67
N THR A 217 -19.07 7.18 -33.79
CA THR A 217 -18.40 6.86 -35.07
C THR A 217 -18.12 5.38 -35.26
N HIS A 218 -18.49 4.54 -34.29
CA HIS A 218 -18.31 3.10 -34.35
C HIS A 218 -19.07 2.44 -35.51
N ALA A 219 -18.52 1.33 -36.00
CA ALA A 219 -19.25 0.39 -36.85
C ALA A 219 -20.17 -0.51 -36.01
N LYS A 220 -21.11 -1.22 -36.67
CA LYS A 220 -21.95 -2.22 -36.01
C LYS A 220 -21.14 -3.32 -35.31
N LYS A 221 -20.04 -3.74 -35.94
CA LYS A 221 -19.09 -4.71 -35.38
C LYS A 221 -18.07 -4.03 -34.47
N VAL A 222 -18.56 -3.45 -33.38
CA VAL A 222 -17.78 -2.56 -32.49
C VAL A 222 -16.63 -3.25 -31.76
N LEU A 223 -16.63 -4.60 -31.72
CA LEU A 223 -15.60 -5.40 -31.05
C LEU A 223 -14.59 -6.06 -32.02
N ASP A 224 -14.79 -5.99 -33.34
CA ASP A 224 -13.94 -6.70 -34.32
C ASP A 224 -12.45 -6.32 -34.24
N HIS A 225 -12.16 -5.09 -33.79
CA HIS A 225 -10.79 -4.61 -33.58
C HIS A 225 -10.24 -4.83 -32.17
N CYS A 226 -11.06 -5.28 -31.23
CA CYS A 226 -10.64 -5.57 -29.85
C CYS A 226 -9.78 -6.83 -29.78
N ARG A 227 -9.04 -7.00 -28.69
CA ARG A 227 -8.18 -8.17 -28.45
C ARG A 227 -8.34 -8.66 -27.01
N THR A 228 -8.26 -9.98 -26.83
CA THR A 228 -8.19 -10.58 -25.49
C THR A 228 -6.96 -10.07 -24.74
N ALA A 229 -7.08 -9.99 -23.42
CA ALA A 229 -6.00 -9.51 -22.56
C ALA A 229 -6.11 -10.19 -21.20
N GLU A 230 -5.65 -11.44 -21.13
CA GLU A 230 -5.84 -12.28 -19.96
C GLU A 230 -4.75 -12.04 -18.91
N TYR A 231 -5.15 -12.02 -17.63
CA TYR A 231 -4.25 -11.95 -16.46
C TYR A 231 -4.23 -13.26 -15.66
N VAL A 232 -5.22 -14.12 -15.87
CA VAL A 232 -5.37 -15.40 -15.19
C VAL A 232 -4.25 -16.37 -15.65
N PRO A 233 -3.48 -16.99 -14.74
CA PRO A 233 -2.30 -17.78 -15.10
C PRO A 233 -2.54 -18.87 -16.15
N GLU A 234 -3.66 -19.60 -16.08
CA GLU A 234 -4.03 -20.66 -17.03
C GLU A 234 -4.44 -20.16 -18.42
N LEU A 235 -4.66 -18.86 -18.59
CA LEU A 235 -5.01 -18.23 -19.87
C LEU A 235 -3.81 -17.55 -20.56
N LEU A 236 -2.64 -17.51 -19.92
CA LEU A 236 -1.44 -16.91 -20.50
C LEU A 236 -0.84 -17.82 -21.59
N ALA A 237 -0.68 -17.29 -22.79
CA ALA A 237 -0.18 -18.05 -23.96
C ALA A 237 1.18 -18.73 -23.71
N GLU A 238 2.08 -18.06 -22.99
CA GLU A 238 3.43 -18.57 -22.67
C GLU A 238 3.53 -19.13 -21.24
N GLY A 239 2.41 -19.19 -20.50
CA GLY A 239 2.37 -19.55 -19.09
C GLY A 239 3.10 -18.57 -18.16
N THR A 240 3.35 -18.99 -16.91
CA THR A 240 4.06 -18.20 -15.89
C THR A 240 5.57 -18.42 -15.94
N ARG A 241 6.35 -17.49 -15.38
CA ARG A 241 7.80 -17.63 -15.26
C ARG A 241 8.17 -18.83 -14.38
N GLN A 242 9.14 -19.64 -14.82
CA GLN A 242 9.56 -20.88 -14.16
C GLN A 242 10.89 -20.74 -13.38
N ASP A 243 11.49 -19.55 -13.35
CA ASP A 243 12.81 -19.29 -12.76
C ASP A 243 12.77 -18.60 -11.38
N LEU A 244 11.57 -18.26 -10.88
CA LEU A 244 11.39 -17.63 -9.58
C LEU A 244 11.58 -18.65 -8.45
N LYS A 245 12.64 -18.46 -7.64
CA LYS A 245 12.92 -19.32 -6.48
C LYS A 245 12.10 -18.88 -5.26
N PRO A 246 11.66 -19.81 -4.39
CA PRO A 246 10.92 -19.45 -3.18
C PRO A 246 11.68 -18.48 -2.25
N LEU A 247 10.96 -17.52 -1.68
CA LEU A 247 11.41 -16.64 -0.61
C LEU A 247 10.51 -16.84 0.61
N ASN A 248 11.02 -17.54 1.61
CA ASN A 248 10.25 -17.89 2.81
C ASN A 248 10.52 -16.91 3.95
N VAL A 249 9.46 -16.40 4.58
CA VAL A 249 9.51 -15.59 5.81
C VAL A 249 9.05 -16.47 6.97
N GLN A 250 9.92 -16.67 7.96
CA GLN A 250 9.66 -17.57 9.09
C GLN A 250 9.95 -16.90 10.43
N GLN A 251 9.15 -17.24 11.45
CA GLN A 251 9.39 -16.87 12.84
C GLN A 251 9.40 -18.13 13.72
N PRO A 252 10.56 -18.81 13.84
CA PRO A 252 10.65 -20.11 14.53
C PRO A 252 10.23 -20.09 16.01
N GLU A 253 10.30 -18.92 16.64
CA GLU A 253 9.96 -18.70 18.05
C GLU A 253 8.60 -18.00 18.24
N GLY A 254 7.81 -17.87 17.16
CA GLY A 254 6.55 -17.13 17.17
C GLY A 254 6.72 -15.62 16.96
N THR A 255 5.62 -14.89 17.17
CA THR A 255 5.53 -13.44 16.95
C THR A 255 6.10 -12.65 18.14
N SER A 256 6.60 -11.45 17.88
CA SER A 256 7.04 -10.54 18.95
C SER A 256 5.90 -9.66 19.49
N PHE A 257 4.70 -9.75 18.88
CA PHE A 257 3.49 -9.08 19.34
C PHE A 257 2.57 -10.05 20.08
N THR A 258 1.77 -9.50 20.98
CA THR A 258 0.64 -10.18 21.62
C THR A 258 -0.67 -9.52 21.21
N VAL A 259 -1.74 -10.31 21.20
CA VAL A 259 -3.11 -9.83 21.04
C VAL A 259 -3.93 -10.34 22.22
N THR A 260 -4.60 -9.44 22.92
CA THR A 260 -5.55 -9.76 23.99
C THR A 260 -6.92 -9.19 23.65
N ASP A 261 -7.99 -9.76 24.21
CA ASP A 261 -9.40 -9.36 23.99
C ASP A 261 -9.85 -9.18 22.52
N ASP A 262 -9.14 -9.83 21.59
CA ASP A 262 -9.31 -9.71 20.14
C ASP A 262 -9.20 -8.28 19.58
N SER A 263 -8.58 -7.35 20.32
CA SER A 263 -8.37 -5.98 19.84
C SER A 263 -7.10 -5.30 20.34
N LEU A 264 -6.67 -5.55 21.59
CA LEU A 264 -5.49 -4.91 22.18
C LEU A 264 -4.19 -5.58 21.69
N ILE A 265 -3.34 -4.78 21.05
CA ILE A 265 -2.05 -5.18 20.51
C ILE A 265 -0.94 -4.55 21.34
N GLU A 266 0.04 -5.37 21.74
CA GLU A 266 1.28 -4.91 22.37
C GLU A 266 2.48 -5.45 21.60
N TRP A 267 3.41 -4.57 21.25
CA TRP A 267 4.57 -4.93 20.43
C TRP A 267 5.69 -3.89 20.57
N GLN A 268 6.88 -4.30 21.00
CA GLN A 268 8.09 -3.44 20.96
C GLN A 268 7.84 -2.03 21.53
N LYS A 269 7.28 -1.96 22.76
CA LYS A 269 6.84 -0.74 23.47
C LYS A 269 5.56 -0.07 22.97
N TRP A 270 5.04 -0.45 21.81
CA TRP A 270 3.72 -0.03 21.35
C TRP A 270 2.61 -0.72 22.12
N ARG A 271 1.53 0.03 22.36
CA ARG A 271 0.24 -0.47 22.82
C ARG A 271 -0.87 0.29 22.08
N PHE A 272 -1.78 -0.42 21.42
CA PHE A 272 -2.93 0.19 20.74
C PHE A 272 -4.04 -0.85 20.51
N ARG A 273 -5.23 -0.40 20.13
CA ARG A 273 -6.35 -1.27 19.77
C ARG A 273 -6.66 -1.19 18.29
N VAL A 274 -7.03 -2.32 17.68
CA VAL A 274 -7.56 -2.37 16.32
C VAL A 274 -9.04 -2.76 16.34
N THR A 275 -9.84 -2.09 15.53
CA THR A 275 -11.26 -2.39 15.34
C THR A 275 -11.60 -2.39 13.86
N PHE A 276 -12.79 -2.89 13.52
CA PHE A 276 -13.32 -2.89 12.17
C PHE A 276 -14.71 -2.26 12.13
N ASN A 277 -15.02 -1.48 11.09
CA ASN A 277 -16.39 -1.04 10.82
C ASN A 277 -16.72 -1.09 9.31
N PRO A 278 -18.01 -1.15 8.94
CA PRO A 278 -18.47 -1.26 7.55
C PRO A 278 -18.01 -0.14 6.61
N ARG A 279 -17.74 1.07 7.13
CA ARG A 279 -17.37 2.23 6.32
C ARG A 279 -15.86 2.37 6.14
N GLU A 280 -15.10 2.43 7.22
CA GLU A 280 -13.66 2.75 7.23
C GLU A 280 -12.77 1.50 7.13
N GLY A 281 -13.32 0.30 7.32
CA GLY A 281 -12.50 -0.91 7.45
C GLY A 281 -11.72 -0.89 8.77
N ALA A 282 -10.39 -1.04 8.71
CA ALA A 282 -9.56 -1.08 9.91
C ALA A 282 -9.34 0.32 10.53
N VAL A 283 -9.61 0.44 11.83
CA VAL A 283 -9.40 1.66 12.62
C VAL A 283 -8.47 1.37 13.80
N ILE A 284 -7.51 2.27 14.03
CA ILE A 284 -6.56 2.16 15.15
C ILE A 284 -6.97 3.15 16.24
N HIS A 285 -6.97 2.69 17.50
CA HIS A 285 -7.36 3.47 18.66
C HIS A 285 -6.31 3.43 19.77
N ASP A 286 -6.33 4.44 20.63
CA ASP A 286 -5.60 4.49 21.90
C ASP A 286 -4.12 4.09 21.75
N VAL A 287 -3.40 4.83 20.92
CA VAL A 287 -2.00 4.55 20.55
C VAL A 287 -1.04 5.15 21.57
N TRP A 288 -0.27 4.26 22.19
CA TRP A 288 0.77 4.57 23.16
C TRP A 288 2.10 3.95 22.77
N TYR A 289 3.19 4.60 23.18
CA TYR A 289 4.54 4.06 23.11
C TYR A 289 5.25 4.29 24.43
N ASP A 290 5.74 3.21 25.03
CA ASP A 290 6.52 3.22 26.28
C ASP A 290 5.81 4.02 27.40
N GLY A 291 4.51 3.77 27.57
CA GLY A 291 3.69 4.41 28.60
C GLY A 291 3.36 5.88 28.32
N ARG A 292 3.51 6.36 27.09
CA ARG A 292 3.15 7.73 26.69
C ARG A 292 2.14 7.75 25.55
N SER A 293 1.14 8.60 25.68
CA SER A 293 0.06 8.75 24.69
C SER A 293 0.53 9.50 23.44
N MET A 294 0.02 9.08 22.27
CA MET A 294 0.42 9.62 20.97
C MET A 294 -0.80 9.98 20.12
N PHE A 295 -1.70 9.02 19.88
CA PHE A 295 -2.88 9.22 19.03
C PHE A 295 -4.10 8.56 19.68
N TYR A 296 -5.22 9.27 19.69
CA TYR A 296 -6.49 8.72 20.14
C TYR A 296 -7.13 7.82 19.08
N ARG A 297 -7.11 8.23 17.80
CA ARG A 297 -7.72 7.51 16.69
C ARG A 297 -7.03 7.78 15.36
N LEU A 298 -6.81 6.76 14.53
CA LEU A 298 -6.32 6.84 13.15
C LEU A 298 -7.24 6.04 12.23
N ALA A 299 -7.72 6.66 11.14
CA ALA A 299 -8.55 6.00 10.14
C ALA A 299 -8.39 6.62 8.75
N VAL A 300 -8.51 5.80 7.69
CA VAL A 300 -8.83 6.31 6.35
C VAL A 300 -10.29 6.73 6.36
N SER A 301 -10.52 8.01 6.10
CA SER A 301 -11.81 8.67 6.33
C SER A 301 -12.68 8.71 5.09
N GLU A 302 -12.08 8.95 3.93
CA GLU A 302 -12.76 9.01 2.64
C GLU A 302 -11.79 8.76 1.49
N MET A 303 -12.33 8.34 0.35
CA MET A 303 -11.64 8.32 -0.94
C MET A 303 -12.61 8.75 -2.04
N THR A 304 -12.19 9.65 -2.93
CA THR A 304 -12.94 9.96 -4.15
C THR A 304 -12.15 9.66 -5.42
N VAL A 305 -12.83 9.13 -6.44
CA VAL A 305 -12.23 8.73 -7.73
C VAL A 305 -12.88 9.50 -8.91
N PRO A 306 -12.55 10.80 -9.11
CA PRO A 306 -13.07 11.61 -10.20
C PRO A 306 -12.44 11.26 -11.55
N TYR A 307 -13.25 10.93 -12.54
CA TYR A 307 -12.84 10.73 -13.93
C TYR A 307 -12.88 12.04 -14.73
N ALA A 308 -11.93 12.20 -15.65
CA ALA A 308 -11.67 13.42 -16.40
C ALA A 308 -12.09 13.35 -17.88
N ASP A 309 -12.88 12.34 -18.28
CA ASP A 309 -13.48 12.31 -19.60
C ASP A 309 -14.70 13.22 -19.65
N ALA A 310 -14.58 14.31 -20.40
CA ALA A 310 -15.64 15.33 -20.48
C ALA A 310 -16.84 14.89 -21.33
N ARG A 311 -16.77 13.73 -22.01
CA ARG A 311 -17.87 13.24 -22.86
C ARG A 311 -18.97 12.65 -21.98
N ALA A 312 -20.22 12.92 -22.34
CA ALA A 312 -21.34 12.42 -21.58
C ALA A 312 -21.51 10.89 -21.72
N PRO A 313 -21.87 10.18 -20.64
CA PRO A 313 -22.17 10.69 -19.29
C PRO A 313 -20.96 10.58 -18.33
N PHE A 314 -19.72 10.47 -18.81
CA PHE A 314 -18.56 10.14 -17.98
C PHE A 314 -18.21 11.19 -16.92
N GLN A 315 -18.69 12.43 -17.05
CA GLN A 315 -18.52 13.47 -16.04
C GLN A 315 -19.10 13.10 -14.68
N ARG A 316 -20.06 12.16 -14.62
CA ARG A 316 -20.63 11.67 -13.36
C ARG A 316 -19.86 10.51 -12.73
N LYS A 317 -18.86 9.94 -13.42
CA LYS A 317 -17.98 8.91 -12.83
C LYS A 317 -17.09 9.55 -11.77
N GLN A 318 -17.62 9.63 -10.56
CA GLN A 318 -16.93 10.07 -9.36
C GLN A 318 -17.53 9.32 -8.17
N ALA A 319 -16.90 8.21 -7.82
CA ALA A 319 -17.23 7.43 -6.64
C ALA A 319 -16.68 8.10 -5.38
N PHE A 320 -17.36 7.91 -4.25
CA PHE A 320 -16.82 8.12 -2.91
C PHE A 320 -16.79 6.76 -2.23
N ASP A 321 -15.67 6.05 -2.35
CA ASP A 321 -15.68 4.61 -2.12
C ASP A 321 -15.93 4.21 -0.65
N PHE A 322 -15.58 5.08 0.30
CA PHE A 322 -15.93 4.88 1.69
C PHE A 322 -17.38 5.33 1.96
N GLY A 323 -17.79 6.50 1.45
CA GLY A 323 -19.11 7.05 1.74
C GLY A 323 -20.29 6.45 0.95
N ASP A 324 -20.07 6.05 -0.30
CA ASP A 324 -21.11 5.59 -1.22
C ASP A 324 -21.50 4.15 -0.93
N GLY A 325 -20.57 3.25 -0.61
CA GLY A 325 -20.85 1.82 -0.36
C GLY A 325 -20.26 1.22 0.91
N GLY A 326 -19.45 1.98 1.65
CA GLY A 326 -18.71 1.47 2.79
C GLY A 326 -17.53 0.61 2.37
N ALA A 327 -16.32 1.13 2.44
CA ALA A 327 -15.11 0.41 2.02
C ALA A 327 -14.93 -0.89 2.84
N GLY A 328 -15.30 -0.88 4.12
CA GLY A 328 -15.31 -2.08 4.97
C GLY A 328 -16.29 -3.16 4.50
N ASN A 329 -17.45 -2.80 3.94
CA ASN A 329 -18.37 -3.78 3.32
C ASN A 329 -17.72 -4.53 2.14
N CYS A 330 -16.72 -3.91 1.53
CA CYS A 330 -15.99 -4.41 0.38
C CYS A 330 -14.64 -5.06 0.77
N ALA A 331 -14.39 -5.25 2.07
CA ALA A 331 -13.17 -5.87 2.55
C ALA A 331 -13.07 -7.34 2.11
N ASN A 332 -11.90 -7.74 1.63
CA ASN A 332 -11.62 -9.11 1.22
C ASN A 332 -11.42 -10.03 2.44
N ASN A 333 -11.71 -11.31 2.25
CA ASN A 333 -11.32 -12.35 3.19
C ASN A 333 -9.86 -12.74 2.91
N LEU A 334 -8.92 -12.20 3.69
CA LEU A 334 -7.49 -12.34 3.43
C LEU A 334 -7.02 -13.79 3.66
N SER A 335 -6.25 -14.30 2.71
CA SER A 335 -5.76 -15.69 2.69
C SER A 335 -4.28 -15.80 3.06
N LEU A 336 -3.99 -16.77 3.94
CA LEU A 336 -2.64 -17.03 4.44
C LEU A 336 -1.66 -17.36 3.29
N GLY A 337 -0.55 -16.62 3.22
CA GLY A 337 0.51 -16.84 2.25
C GLY A 337 0.28 -16.18 0.88
N CYS A 338 -0.88 -15.58 0.65
CA CYS A 338 -1.19 -14.80 -0.56
C CYS A 338 -1.15 -13.31 -0.26
N ASP A 339 -2.09 -12.82 0.55
CA ASP A 339 -2.26 -11.38 0.81
C ASP A 339 -1.31 -10.86 1.89
N CYS A 340 -1.02 -11.71 2.88
CA CYS A 340 -0.11 -11.43 3.99
C CYS A 340 0.87 -12.61 4.17
N LEU A 341 2.17 -12.32 4.14
CA LEU A 341 3.26 -13.31 4.13
C LEU A 341 4.01 -13.33 5.47
N GLY A 342 4.19 -14.53 6.05
CA GLY A 342 4.89 -14.74 7.32
C GLY A 342 4.00 -15.43 8.35
N VAL A 343 4.12 -15.03 9.63
CA VAL A 343 3.27 -15.51 10.72
C VAL A 343 2.19 -14.46 11.00
N ILE A 344 0.93 -14.80 10.74
CA ILE A 344 -0.16 -13.84 10.64
C ILE A 344 -1.22 -14.09 11.72
N LYS A 345 -1.68 -13.02 12.37
CA LYS A 345 -2.93 -13.01 13.16
C LYS A 345 -4.01 -12.27 12.35
N TYR A 346 -5.15 -12.91 12.16
CA TYR A 346 -6.31 -12.32 11.51
C TYR A 346 -7.35 -11.81 12.52
N PHE A 347 -8.08 -10.77 12.12
CA PHE A 347 -9.28 -10.29 12.79
C PHE A 347 -10.47 -10.39 11.84
N ASP A 348 -11.60 -10.80 12.39
CA ASP A 348 -12.86 -10.92 11.68
C ASP A 348 -13.69 -9.66 11.87
N GLY A 349 -14.66 -9.42 10.98
CA GLY A 349 -15.68 -8.37 11.11
C GLY A 349 -17.07 -8.96 11.31
N VAL A 350 -18.03 -8.13 11.68
CA VAL A 350 -19.46 -8.46 11.65
C VAL A 350 -20.15 -7.49 10.71
N LEU A 351 -20.75 -8.00 9.64
CA LEU A 351 -21.38 -7.23 8.59
C LEU A 351 -22.83 -7.66 8.36
N VAL A 352 -23.63 -6.78 7.78
CA VAL A 352 -24.99 -7.08 7.32
C VAL A 352 -24.94 -7.40 5.84
N SER A 353 -25.41 -8.59 5.45
CA SER A 353 -25.43 -8.99 4.04
C SER A 353 -26.63 -8.37 3.28
N GLY A 354 -26.65 -8.55 1.95
CA GLY A 354 -27.73 -8.10 1.07
C GLY A 354 -29.14 -8.40 1.59
N ASP A 355 -29.37 -9.64 2.02
CA ASP A 355 -30.65 -10.13 2.55
C ASP A 355 -30.97 -9.68 3.99
N SER A 356 -30.25 -8.70 4.55
CA SER A 356 -30.41 -8.23 5.94
C SER A 356 -30.09 -9.28 7.01
N GLU A 357 -29.27 -10.28 6.65
CA GLU A 357 -28.69 -11.26 7.57
C GLU A 357 -27.39 -10.72 8.17
N ILE A 358 -27.17 -10.97 9.47
CA ILE A 358 -25.95 -10.55 10.15
C ILE A 358 -24.96 -11.72 10.10
N LYS A 359 -23.77 -11.50 9.54
CA LYS A 359 -22.77 -12.55 9.33
C LYS A 359 -21.40 -12.07 9.79
N GLN A 360 -20.60 -13.04 10.23
CA GLN A 360 -19.19 -12.84 10.46
C GLN A 360 -18.45 -12.87 9.11
N SER A 361 -17.59 -11.89 8.89
CA SER A 361 -16.70 -11.82 7.73
C SER A 361 -15.30 -12.19 8.19
N PRO A 362 -14.79 -13.37 7.83
CA PRO A 362 -13.51 -13.85 8.34
C PRO A 362 -12.34 -13.10 7.71
N ASN A 363 -11.28 -12.89 8.50
CA ASN A 363 -9.97 -12.42 8.03
C ASN A 363 -9.98 -11.07 7.30
N VAL A 364 -10.80 -10.12 7.74
CA VAL A 364 -10.90 -8.77 7.12
C VAL A 364 -9.68 -7.88 7.43
N ILE A 365 -8.92 -8.21 8.48
CA ILE A 365 -7.66 -7.54 8.82
C ILE A 365 -6.59 -8.60 9.07
N CYS A 366 -5.37 -8.36 8.55
CA CYS A 366 -4.19 -9.13 8.92
C CYS A 366 -3.21 -8.29 9.76
N LEU A 367 -2.59 -8.94 10.75
CA LEU A 367 -1.54 -8.40 11.60
C LEU A 367 -0.31 -9.31 11.53
N HIS A 368 0.82 -8.73 11.18
CA HIS A 368 2.10 -9.43 11.13
C HIS A 368 3.27 -8.47 11.34
N GLU A 369 4.45 -9.04 11.57
CA GLU A 369 5.69 -8.27 11.62
C GLU A 369 6.58 -8.62 10.43
N GLN A 370 7.23 -7.61 9.86
CA GLN A 370 8.13 -7.77 8.72
C GLN A 370 9.44 -7.02 8.94
N ASP A 371 10.46 -7.44 8.19
CA ASP A 371 11.75 -6.77 8.16
C ASP A 371 11.72 -5.66 7.11
N ASN A 372 12.05 -4.44 7.52
CA ASN A 372 12.06 -3.24 6.67
C ASN A 372 13.48 -2.65 6.60
N GLY A 373 14.47 -3.53 6.43
CA GLY A 373 15.87 -3.15 6.17
C GLY A 373 16.64 -2.71 7.41
N ILE A 374 17.45 -1.64 7.27
CA ILE A 374 18.32 -1.11 8.34
C ILE A 374 17.55 -0.04 9.11
N GLY A 375 17.51 -0.15 10.45
CA GLY A 375 16.95 0.89 11.33
C GLY A 375 17.93 2.02 11.58
N TRP A 376 19.13 1.68 12.05
CA TRP A 376 20.24 2.62 12.15
C TRP A 376 21.59 1.92 12.03
N LYS A 377 22.61 2.65 11.57
CA LYS A 377 23.97 2.13 11.41
C LYS A 377 24.99 3.24 11.60
N HIS A 378 26.11 2.89 12.26
CA HIS A 378 27.29 3.75 12.30
C HIS A 378 28.57 2.91 12.21
N THR A 379 29.56 3.41 11.47
CA THR A 379 30.91 2.83 11.42
C THR A 379 31.90 3.86 11.92
N ASN A 380 32.61 3.55 13.00
CA ASN A 380 33.70 4.38 13.48
C ASN A 380 34.96 4.06 12.66
N TRP A 381 35.28 4.90 11.69
CA TRP A 381 36.45 4.71 10.81
C TRP A 381 37.79 4.67 11.55
N ARG A 382 37.88 5.24 12.76
CA ARG A 382 39.11 5.22 13.57
C ARG A 382 39.39 3.83 14.14
N THR A 383 38.35 3.03 14.37
CA THR A 383 38.47 1.67 14.92
C THR A 383 38.08 0.58 13.92
N GLY A 384 37.47 0.96 12.79
CA GLY A 384 36.88 0.04 11.82
C GLY A 384 35.59 -0.65 12.30
N ARG A 385 35.10 -0.35 13.51
CA ARG A 385 33.93 -1.03 14.09
C ARG A 385 32.63 -0.46 13.52
N ALA A 386 31.83 -1.33 12.93
CA ALA A 386 30.45 -1.06 12.55
C ALA A 386 29.48 -1.54 13.65
N VAL A 387 28.43 -0.77 13.88
CA VAL A 387 27.25 -1.14 14.70
C VAL A 387 26.02 -0.89 13.85
N VAL A 388 25.10 -1.85 13.82
CA VAL A 388 23.92 -1.84 12.96
C VAL A 388 22.76 -2.53 13.64
N THR A 389 21.58 -1.94 13.50
CA THR A 389 20.32 -2.52 13.97
C THR A 389 19.35 -2.62 12.79
N ARG A 390 18.62 -3.74 12.70
CA ARG A 390 17.58 -3.95 11.68
C ARG A 390 16.30 -3.20 12.06
N ASN A 391 15.52 -2.80 11.07
CA ASN A 391 14.22 -2.16 11.27
C ASN A 391 13.12 -3.23 11.16
N ARG A 392 12.55 -3.66 12.29
CA ARG A 392 11.32 -4.46 12.27
C ARG A 392 10.13 -3.50 12.31
N GLU A 393 9.10 -3.81 11.54
CA GLU A 393 7.81 -3.12 11.61
C GLU A 393 6.66 -4.09 11.85
N LEU A 394 5.64 -3.61 12.54
CA LEU A 394 4.36 -4.29 12.73
C LEU A 394 3.35 -3.68 11.75
N VAL A 395 2.65 -4.52 11.00
CA VAL A 395 1.72 -4.12 9.93
C VAL A 395 0.31 -4.55 10.30
N VAL A 396 -0.62 -3.60 10.31
CA VAL A 396 -2.07 -3.84 10.33
C VAL A 396 -2.59 -3.51 8.93
N GLN A 397 -3.11 -4.50 8.20
CA GLN A 397 -3.51 -4.34 6.80
C GLN A 397 -4.93 -4.86 6.55
N PHE A 398 -5.66 -4.16 5.69
CA PHE A 398 -6.90 -4.64 5.06
C PHE A 398 -6.88 -4.34 3.56
N ILE A 399 -7.63 -5.11 2.78
CA ILE A 399 -7.75 -4.96 1.33
C ILE A 399 -9.23 -4.85 1.00
N ILE A 400 -9.58 -3.94 0.10
CA ILE A 400 -10.94 -3.77 -0.42
C ILE A 400 -10.94 -3.97 -1.94
N THR A 401 -12.03 -4.55 -2.46
CA THR A 401 -12.30 -4.66 -3.91
C THR A 401 -13.54 -3.85 -4.25
N LEU A 402 -13.41 -2.91 -5.19
CA LEU A 402 -14.46 -2.02 -5.62
C LEU A 402 -14.60 -2.09 -7.13
N ALA A 403 -15.52 -2.94 -7.58
CA ALA A 403 -15.68 -3.31 -8.98
C ALA A 403 -14.35 -3.71 -9.61
N ASN A 404 -13.74 -2.81 -10.38
CA ASN A 404 -12.51 -3.03 -11.13
C ASN A 404 -11.22 -2.78 -10.33
N TYR A 405 -11.26 -2.03 -9.21
CA TYR A 405 -10.06 -1.66 -8.44
C TYR A 405 -9.90 -2.47 -7.16
N GLU A 406 -8.64 -2.68 -6.78
CA GLU A 406 -8.24 -3.13 -5.45
C GLU A 406 -7.38 -2.09 -4.75
N TYR A 407 -7.66 -1.89 -3.46
CA TYR A 407 -6.85 -1.01 -2.60
C TYR A 407 -6.36 -1.75 -1.37
N ILE A 408 -5.06 -1.65 -1.12
CA ILE A 408 -4.42 -2.16 0.09
C ILE A 408 -4.14 -0.98 1.01
N PHE A 409 -4.68 -1.03 2.22
CA PHE A 409 -4.44 -0.03 3.26
C PHE A 409 -3.66 -0.66 4.41
N ALA A 410 -2.60 0.00 4.86
CA ALA A 410 -1.77 -0.53 5.94
C ALA A 410 -1.31 0.57 6.93
N TYR A 411 -1.41 0.27 8.22
CA TYR A 411 -0.77 1.02 9.31
C TYR A 411 0.47 0.27 9.75
N LYS A 412 1.65 0.89 9.62
CA LYS A 412 2.95 0.28 9.91
C LYS A 412 3.63 0.98 11.08
N PHE A 413 3.85 0.27 12.16
CA PHE A 413 4.51 0.77 13.37
C PHE A 413 5.96 0.30 13.39
N ASN A 414 6.91 1.21 13.61
CA ASN A 414 8.33 0.84 13.67
C ASN A 414 8.92 0.99 15.08
N GLN A 415 10.08 0.38 15.30
CA GLN A 415 10.73 0.39 16.62
C GLN A 415 11.30 1.76 17.03
N SER A 416 11.29 2.75 16.12
CA SER A 416 11.71 4.13 16.40
C SER A 416 10.55 5.05 16.81
N GLY A 417 9.36 4.52 17.07
CA GLY A 417 8.17 5.29 17.47
C GLY A 417 7.47 5.98 16.29
N GLY A 418 7.80 5.64 15.04
CA GLY A 418 7.15 6.16 13.84
C GLY A 418 6.01 5.28 13.34
N ILE A 419 5.04 5.91 12.68
CA ILE A 419 3.91 5.25 12.01
C ILE A 419 3.91 5.65 10.53
N ASP A 420 3.78 4.67 9.64
CA ASP A 420 3.51 4.87 8.22
C ASP A 420 2.09 4.41 7.90
N ILE A 421 1.30 5.29 7.29
CA ILE A 421 -0.02 4.93 6.78
C ILE A 421 0.12 4.87 5.27
N GLU A 422 -0.01 3.66 4.75
CA GLU A 422 0.24 3.31 3.35
C GLU A 422 -1.06 2.99 2.64
N THR A 423 -1.17 3.48 1.41
CA THR A 423 -2.19 3.06 0.46
C THR A 423 -1.52 2.54 -0.79
N ARG A 424 -2.04 1.43 -1.30
CA ARG A 424 -1.62 0.87 -2.58
C ARG A 424 -2.83 0.69 -3.49
N ALA A 425 -2.78 1.24 -4.69
CA ALA A 425 -3.78 1.01 -5.72
C ALA A 425 -3.27 -0.05 -6.71
N THR A 426 -4.11 -1.03 -7.04
CA THR A 426 -3.87 -2.10 -8.03
C THR A 426 -5.21 -2.51 -8.64
N GLY A 427 -5.24 -3.53 -9.50
CA GLY A 427 -6.48 -4.00 -10.12
C GLY A 427 -6.59 -3.57 -11.56
N ILE A 428 -7.79 -3.57 -12.13
CA ILE A 428 -8.02 -3.29 -13.54
C ILE A 428 -8.46 -1.84 -13.71
N VAL A 429 -7.88 -1.11 -14.66
CA VAL A 429 -8.30 0.26 -14.96
C VAL A 429 -9.71 0.28 -15.56
N SER A 430 -10.62 1.12 -15.02
CA SER A 430 -11.95 1.31 -15.62
C SER A 430 -11.80 1.88 -17.04
N CYS A 431 -12.45 1.23 -18.00
CA CYS A 431 -12.27 1.52 -19.41
C CYS A 431 -13.60 1.69 -20.15
N VAL A 432 -13.52 2.32 -21.32
CA VAL A 432 -14.64 2.56 -22.24
C VAL A 432 -14.21 2.25 -23.67
N ASN A 433 -15.18 2.13 -24.57
CA ASN A 433 -14.90 1.83 -25.98
C ASN A 433 -14.22 3.02 -26.69
N ILE A 434 -13.29 2.70 -27.59
CA ILE A 434 -12.73 3.64 -28.56
C ILE A 434 -12.59 2.99 -29.94
N ASP A 435 -12.92 3.74 -30.99
CA ASP A 435 -12.87 3.25 -32.37
C ASP A 435 -11.45 2.89 -32.82
N ALA A 436 -11.35 1.96 -33.78
CA ALA A 436 -10.09 1.47 -34.32
C ALA A 436 -9.16 2.60 -34.81
N GLY A 437 -7.91 2.57 -34.34
CA GLY A 437 -6.86 3.51 -34.76
C GLY A 437 -6.98 4.93 -34.18
N LYS A 438 -8.01 5.21 -33.38
CA LYS A 438 -8.16 6.50 -32.68
C LYS A 438 -7.23 6.58 -31.46
N VAL A 439 -6.97 7.81 -31.04
CA VAL A 439 -6.29 8.18 -29.80
C VAL A 439 -7.17 9.15 -29.02
N SER A 440 -6.94 9.39 -27.73
CA SER A 440 -7.81 10.24 -26.90
C SER A 440 -7.03 11.37 -26.22
N ASP A 441 -7.70 12.51 -25.99
CA ASP A 441 -7.22 13.56 -25.08
C ASP A 441 -7.66 13.28 -23.62
N TYR A 442 -8.59 12.34 -23.41
CA TYR A 442 -9.23 12.04 -22.12
C TYR A 442 -8.70 10.79 -21.42
N GLY A 443 -7.67 10.16 -21.97
CA GLY A 443 -7.18 8.87 -21.49
C GLY A 443 -6.18 8.25 -22.46
N ASN A 444 -5.76 7.02 -22.17
CA ASN A 444 -4.84 6.28 -23.00
C ASN A 444 -5.47 4.99 -23.54
N VAL A 445 -5.15 4.66 -24.79
CA VAL A 445 -5.60 3.41 -25.41
C VAL A 445 -4.64 2.31 -24.98
N VAL A 446 -5.06 1.47 -24.04
CA VAL A 446 -4.22 0.44 -23.40
C VAL A 446 -4.27 -0.90 -24.14
N SER A 447 -5.31 -1.12 -24.92
CA SER A 447 -5.49 -2.23 -25.86
C SER A 447 -6.35 -1.75 -27.02
N PRO A 448 -6.28 -2.33 -28.23
CA PRO A 448 -7.23 -2.01 -29.30
C PRO A 448 -8.67 -2.06 -28.80
N GLY A 449 -9.42 -0.96 -28.98
CA GLY A 449 -10.80 -0.84 -28.52
C GLY A 449 -11.00 -0.41 -27.07
N VAL A 450 -9.93 -0.36 -26.26
CA VAL A 450 -9.99 -0.12 -24.82
C VAL A 450 -9.32 1.22 -24.49
N LEU A 451 -10.13 2.22 -24.16
CA LEU A 451 -9.69 3.51 -23.63
C LEU A 451 -9.79 3.50 -22.10
N ALA A 452 -8.65 3.48 -21.43
CA ALA A 452 -8.58 3.75 -19.99
C ALA A 452 -8.60 5.27 -19.77
N GLN A 453 -9.65 5.76 -19.13
CA GLN A 453 -9.89 7.19 -18.94
C GLN A 453 -8.96 7.77 -17.86
N ASN A 454 -8.49 9.01 -18.05
CA ASN A 454 -7.75 9.75 -17.02
C ASN A 454 -8.64 9.94 -15.78
N HIS A 455 -8.08 9.79 -14.59
CA HIS A 455 -8.80 9.94 -13.32
C HIS A 455 -7.84 10.21 -12.17
N GLN A 456 -8.37 10.58 -11.00
CA GLN A 456 -7.59 10.69 -9.77
C GLN A 456 -8.09 9.69 -8.73
N HIS A 457 -7.23 9.30 -7.80
CA HIS A 457 -7.58 8.62 -6.55
C HIS A 457 -7.15 9.52 -5.41
N ILE A 458 -8.09 10.17 -4.71
CA ILE A 458 -7.78 11.14 -3.66
C ILE A 458 -8.28 10.63 -2.32
N PHE A 459 -7.35 10.40 -1.40
CA PHE A 459 -7.56 9.81 -0.08
C PHE A 459 -7.53 10.91 0.99
N ALA A 460 -8.32 10.71 2.05
CA ALA A 460 -8.24 11.50 3.27
C ALA A 460 -8.00 10.57 4.48
N VAL A 461 -6.96 10.86 5.27
CA VAL A 461 -6.71 10.17 6.54
C VAL A 461 -7.03 11.11 7.70
N ARG A 462 -7.89 10.65 8.62
CA ARG A 462 -8.24 11.35 9.86
C ARG A 462 -7.28 10.94 10.97
N ILE A 463 -6.58 11.91 11.53
CA ILE A 463 -5.59 11.76 12.60
C ILE A 463 -6.10 12.54 13.81
N ASP A 464 -6.50 11.82 14.85
CA ASP A 464 -6.89 12.38 16.14
C ASP A 464 -5.73 12.22 17.13
N PRO A 465 -4.89 13.25 17.32
CA PRO A 465 -3.74 13.19 18.22
C PRO A 465 -4.12 13.22 19.70
N ALA A 466 -3.24 12.63 20.50
CA ALA A 466 -3.23 12.73 21.96
C ALA A 466 -1.78 12.81 22.46
N ILE A 467 -0.98 13.69 21.86
CA ILE A 467 0.46 13.77 22.11
C ILE A 467 0.69 14.15 23.58
N ASP A 468 1.11 13.19 24.41
CA ASP A 468 1.20 13.36 25.87
C ASP A 468 -0.08 13.96 26.51
N GLY A 469 -1.24 13.69 25.90
CA GLY A 469 -2.55 14.25 26.29
C GLY A 469 -3.29 14.92 25.13
N HIS A 470 -4.57 15.22 25.35
CA HIS A 470 -5.49 15.67 24.29
C HIS A 470 -5.39 17.15 23.91
N LYS A 471 -4.68 17.99 24.70
CA LYS A 471 -4.49 19.40 24.36
C LYS A 471 -3.25 19.55 23.49
N ASN A 472 -3.47 19.70 22.20
CA ASN A 472 -2.40 19.78 21.21
C ASN A 472 -2.56 21.03 20.34
N THR A 473 -1.46 21.45 19.73
CA THR A 473 -1.41 22.53 18.75
C THR A 473 -0.73 22.02 17.49
N VAL A 474 -1.27 22.39 16.33
CA VAL A 474 -0.60 22.16 15.04
C VAL A 474 0.26 23.37 14.70
N ILE A 475 1.56 23.15 14.48
CA ILE A 475 2.53 24.17 14.07
C ILE A 475 2.94 23.91 12.63
N GLN A 476 2.72 24.88 11.75
CA GLN A 476 3.37 24.93 10.43
C GLN A 476 4.83 25.36 10.62
N GLU A 477 5.78 24.53 10.19
CA GLU A 477 7.21 24.82 10.23
C GLU A 477 7.77 24.84 8.80
N GLU A 478 8.51 25.90 8.47
CA GLU A 478 9.12 26.12 7.15
C GLU A 478 10.61 26.48 7.30
N SER A 479 11.43 26.01 6.36
CA SER A 479 12.85 26.36 6.25
C SER A 479 13.03 27.35 5.11
N LEU A 480 13.34 28.61 5.42
CA LEU A 480 13.37 29.72 4.45
C LEU A 480 14.80 30.26 4.25
N PRO A 481 15.17 30.65 3.02
CA PRO A 481 16.48 31.24 2.76
C PRO A 481 16.57 32.65 3.38
N VAL A 482 17.69 32.95 4.02
CA VAL A 482 17.97 34.30 4.54
C VAL A 482 18.96 35.01 3.60
N PRO A 483 18.65 36.22 3.10
CA PRO A 483 19.58 36.97 2.27
C PRO A 483 20.94 37.18 2.95
N MET A 484 21.99 37.30 2.14
CA MET A 484 23.33 37.62 2.66
C MET A 484 23.29 39.00 3.34
N ASN A 485 23.83 39.07 4.55
CA ASN A 485 23.96 40.31 5.32
C ASN A 485 25.32 40.29 6.04
N PRO A 486 26.14 41.37 5.96
CA PRO A 486 27.43 41.44 6.65
C PRO A 486 27.41 41.10 8.15
N GLU A 487 26.30 41.36 8.85
CA GLU A 487 26.17 41.19 10.30
C GLU A 487 25.71 39.79 10.71
N THR A 488 24.65 39.27 10.07
CA THR A 488 23.95 38.05 10.53
C THR A 488 24.11 36.86 9.59
N ASN A 489 24.45 37.10 8.32
CA ASN A 489 24.66 36.04 7.31
C ASN A 489 25.73 36.43 6.28
N PRO A 490 26.98 36.73 6.67
CA PRO A 490 27.99 37.31 5.79
C PRO A 490 28.45 36.38 4.67
N ARG A 491 28.14 35.09 4.78
CA ARG A 491 28.53 34.04 3.82
C ARG A 491 27.32 33.37 3.15
N GLY A 492 26.10 33.87 3.39
CA GLY A 492 24.90 33.44 2.67
C GLY A 492 24.41 32.01 2.96
N ASN A 493 24.97 31.32 3.97
CA ASN A 493 24.65 29.92 4.25
C ASN A 493 23.56 29.72 5.32
N TYR A 494 23.14 30.80 5.99
CA TYR A 494 22.07 30.74 6.99
C TYR A 494 20.71 30.62 6.30
N TYR A 495 19.89 29.71 6.81
CA TYR A 495 18.45 29.64 6.56
C TYR A 495 17.74 29.74 7.91
N GLU A 496 16.57 30.35 7.93
CA GLU A 496 15.76 30.44 9.13
C GLU A 496 14.70 29.35 9.16
N VAL A 497 14.29 28.96 10.38
CA VAL A 497 13.16 28.04 10.59
C VAL A 497 12.03 28.86 11.18
N VAL A 498 10.98 29.09 10.38
CA VAL A 498 9.78 29.82 10.79
C VAL A 498 8.76 28.84 11.31
N LYS A 499 8.14 29.15 12.44
CA LYS A 499 7.12 28.33 13.09
C LYS A 499 5.86 29.15 13.34
N THR A 500 4.75 28.72 12.76
CA THR A 500 3.47 29.41 12.82
C THR A 500 2.44 28.46 13.42
N PRO A 501 1.99 28.69 14.67
CA PRO A 501 0.87 27.95 15.24
C PRO A 501 -0.40 28.19 14.44
N ILE A 502 -1.14 27.13 14.15
CA ILE A 502 -2.50 27.21 13.63
C ILE A 502 -3.42 27.37 14.84
N SER A 503 -3.95 28.58 15.04
CA SER A 503 -4.79 28.91 16.19
C SER A 503 -6.29 28.82 15.90
N THR A 504 -6.68 28.87 14.63
CA THR A 504 -8.08 28.76 14.19
C THR A 504 -8.19 27.61 13.20
N SER A 505 -9.28 26.85 13.24
CA SER A 505 -9.55 25.77 12.29
C SER A 505 -9.35 26.27 10.86
N SER A 506 -8.51 25.57 10.10
CA SER A 506 -8.00 26.03 8.81
C SER A 506 -7.54 24.85 7.96
N TRP A 507 -7.21 25.13 6.71
CA TRP A 507 -6.46 24.24 5.84
C TRP A 507 -5.08 24.81 5.55
N ALA A 508 -4.20 23.97 5.00
CA ALA A 508 -2.91 24.36 4.45
C ALA A 508 -2.46 23.37 3.38
N ASP A 509 -1.77 23.87 2.36
CA ASP A 509 -1.21 23.05 1.28
C ASP A 509 0.27 22.75 1.50
N ALA A 510 0.71 21.63 0.95
CA ALA A 510 2.11 21.25 0.88
C ALA A 510 2.91 22.30 0.07
N GLU A 511 4.06 22.72 0.60
CA GLU A 511 4.98 23.61 -0.11
C GLU A 511 6.41 23.04 -0.01
N PRO A 512 6.79 22.12 -0.91
CA PRO A 512 8.08 21.44 -0.85
C PRO A 512 9.25 22.40 -1.06
N ARG A 513 9.06 23.56 -1.71
CA ARG A 513 10.14 24.55 -1.90
C ARG A 513 10.56 25.22 -0.58
N ASN A 514 9.64 25.30 0.38
CA ASN A 514 9.91 25.83 1.72
C ASN A 514 10.17 24.71 2.75
N ASN A 515 10.19 23.45 2.30
CA ASN A 515 10.19 22.29 3.20
C ASN A 515 9.09 22.41 4.28
N ARG A 516 7.87 22.76 3.85
CA ARG A 516 6.75 22.92 4.78
C ARG A 516 6.38 21.60 5.42
N VAL A 517 6.40 21.56 6.75
CA VAL A 517 6.03 20.40 7.56
C VAL A 517 5.10 20.85 8.68
N PHE A 518 4.32 19.92 9.24
CA PHE A 518 3.40 20.20 10.32
C PHE A 518 3.85 19.42 11.55
N LYS A 519 3.88 20.08 12.71
CA LYS A 519 4.16 19.45 13.99
C LYS A 519 2.94 19.54 14.88
N ILE A 520 2.41 18.39 15.27
CA ILE A 520 1.38 18.28 16.29
C ILE A 520 2.11 18.20 17.63
N VAL A 521 1.96 19.21 18.48
CA VAL A 521 2.75 19.34 19.71
C VAL A 521 1.87 19.50 20.93
N ASN A 522 2.41 19.14 22.09
CA ASN A 522 1.86 19.50 23.38
C ASN A 522 2.68 20.64 24.00
N GLU A 523 2.13 21.86 23.98
CA GLU A 523 2.86 23.05 24.44
C GLU A 523 3.18 23.02 25.95
N SER A 524 2.40 22.27 26.74
CA SER A 524 2.58 22.14 28.17
C SER A 524 3.70 21.17 28.58
N LYS A 525 4.20 20.37 27.64
CA LYS A 525 5.21 19.33 27.86
C LYS A 525 6.43 19.59 27.01
N LYS A 526 7.56 19.90 27.64
CA LYS A 526 8.82 20.18 26.94
C LYS A 526 9.77 19.01 27.06
N ASN A 527 10.46 18.73 25.96
CA ASN A 527 11.63 17.88 25.96
C ASN A 527 12.74 18.53 26.80
N PRO A 528 13.35 17.83 27.78
CA PRO A 528 14.37 18.42 28.65
C PRO A 528 15.68 18.74 27.93
N ILE A 529 15.95 18.12 26.78
CA ILE A 529 17.18 18.35 26.00
C ILE A 529 17.01 19.54 25.06
N SER A 530 16.00 19.49 24.18
CA SER A 530 15.82 20.53 23.16
C SER A 530 15.06 21.76 23.66
N GLN A 531 14.42 21.67 24.83
CA GLN A 531 13.54 22.69 25.42
C GLN A 531 12.34 23.04 24.53
N ARG A 532 12.07 22.23 23.51
CA ARG A 532 10.92 22.35 22.60
C ARG A 532 9.74 21.55 23.12
N PRO A 533 8.50 21.94 22.79
CA PRO A 533 7.33 21.08 22.98
C PRO A 533 7.56 19.68 22.39
N VAL A 534 7.15 18.64 23.12
CA VAL A 534 7.12 17.27 22.60
C VAL A 534 6.09 17.19 21.47
N GLY A 535 6.38 16.43 20.41
CA GLY A 535 5.53 16.47 19.23
C GLY A 535 5.71 15.32 18.26
N PHE A 536 4.84 15.32 17.25
CA PHE A 536 4.91 14.47 16.08
C PHE A 536 4.94 15.33 14.81
N LYS A 537 5.86 15.02 13.92
CA LYS A 537 5.99 15.63 12.60
C LYS A 537 5.18 14.82 11.59
N LEU A 538 4.41 15.55 10.78
CA LEU A 538 3.75 15.11 9.56
C LEU A 538 4.28 15.94 8.38
N VAL A 539 4.56 15.28 7.26
CA VAL A 539 4.83 15.96 5.98
C VAL A 539 3.68 15.61 5.05
N PRO A 540 2.83 16.56 4.66
CA PRO A 540 1.77 16.28 3.69
C PRO A 540 2.42 15.89 2.36
N PRO A 541 2.00 14.78 1.74
CA PRO A 541 2.45 14.42 0.41
C PRO A 541 2.11 15.55 -0.57
N ALA A 542 3.11 16.04 -1.31
CA ALA A 542 2.93 17.10 -2.30
C ALA A 542 2.35 16.53 -3.61
N THR A 543 1.24 15.80 -3.52
CA THR A 543 0.52 15.24 -4.67
C THR A 543 -0.36 16.31 -5.32
N GLN A 544 -0.80 16.08 -6.56
CA GLN A 544 -1.75 16.99 -7.20
C GLN A 544 -3.12 16.88 -6.51
N LEU A 545 -3.71 18.04 -6.19
CA LEU A 545 -5.05 18.15 -5.61
C LEU A 545 -6.12 17.93 -6.70
N LEU A 546 -7.40 18.00 -6.32
CA LEU A 546 -8.51 17.81 -7.25
C LEU A 546 -8.40 18.72 -8.49
N LEU A 547 -8.47 18.12 -9.68
CA LEU A 547 -8.34 18.79 -10.97
C LEU A 547 -9.67 19.31 -11.54
N ALA A 548 -10.79 18.80 -11.07
CA ALA A 548 -12.11 19.20 -11.55
C ALA A 548 -12.30 20.72 -11.42
N ASP A 549 -12.98 21.34 -12.40
CA ASP A 549 -13.26 22.78 -12.37
C ASP A 549 -13.99 23.14 -11.07
N PRO A 550 -13.61 24.22 -10.36
CA PRO A 550 -14.26 24.62 -9.11
C PRO A 550 -15.78 24.84 -9.20
N ASN A 551 -16.34 25.09 -10.39
CA ASN A 551 -17.77 25.24 -10.62
C ASN A 551 -18.48 23.92 -10.95
N SER A 552 -17.75 22.80 -11.01
CA SER A 552 -18.32 21.48 -11.31
C SER A 552 -19.00 20.87 -10.09
N VAL A 553 -19.95 19.96 -10.34
CA VAL A 553 -20.52 19.08 -9.32
C VAL A 553 -19.42 18.22 -8.68
N GLN A 554 -18.45 17.74 -9.47
CA GLN A 554 -17.34 16.95 -8.96
C GLN A 554 -16.54 17.70 -7.88
N ALA A 555 -16.16 18.95 -8.14
CA ALA A 555 -15.45 19.79 -7.18
C ALA A 555 -16.30 20.12 -5.94
N SER A 556 -17.58 20.42 -6.15
CA SER A 556 -18.50 20.77 -5.07
C SER A 556 -18.70 19.63 -4.08
N ARG A 557 -18.74 18.38 -4.55
CA ARG A 557 -18.93 17.17 -3.71
C ARG A 557 -17.70 16.78 -2.90
N ALA A 558 -16.50 17.14 -3.35
CA ALA A 558 -15.23 16.74 -2.75
C ALA A 558 -14.42 17.96 -2.31
N SER A 559 -14.98 18.81 -1.44
CA SER A 559 -14.26 20.00 -0.96
C SER A 559 -13.02 19.61 -0.15
N PHE A 560 -13.07 18.49 0.58
CA PHE A 560 -11.91 17.92 1.29
C PHE A 560 -10.69 17.69 0.37
N ALA A 561 -10.90 17.38 -0.91
CA ALA A 561 -9.86 17.07 -1.89
C ALA A 561 -9.14 18.32 -2.46
N GLN A 562 -9.54 19.52 -2.02
CA GLN A 562 -9.02 20.80 -2.52
C GLN A 562 -7.83 21.34 -1.72
N HIS A 563 -7.46 20.70 -0.60
CA HIS A 563 -6.28 21.07 0.20
C HIS A 563 -5.58 19.84 0.76
N HIS A 564 -4.24 19.91 0.95
CA HIS A 564 -3.45 18.76 1.44
C HIS A 564 -3.63 18.46 2.93
N LEU A 565 -3.96 19.46 3.72
CA LEU A 565 -4.09 19.32 5.17
C LEU A 565 -5.21 20.20 5.70
N TRP A 566 -6.00 19.65 6.61
CA TRP A 566 -7.04 20.36 7.35
C TRP A 566 -6.83 20.18 8.85
N VAL A 567 -7.12 21.22 9.63
CA VAL A 567 -7.08 21.22 11.09
C VAL A 567 -8.44 21.68 11.61
N THR A 568 -9.10 20.80 12.36
CA THR A 568 -10.42 21.09 12.96
C THR A 568 -10.36 20.91 14.47
N LYS A 569 -11.32 21.52 15.18
CA LYS A 569 -11.57 21.18 16.58
C LYS A 569 -12.31 19.83 16.63
N TYR A 570 -11.92 18.96 17.56
CA TYR A 570 -12.59 17.67 17.77
C TYR A 570 -14.07 17.86 18.13
N LYS A 571 -14.91 17.00 17.55
CA LYS A 571 -16.30 16.74 17.96
C LYS A 571 -16.60 15.25 17.78
N ASP A 572 -17.43 14.72 18.67
CA ASP A 572 -17.97 13.35 18.51
C ASP A 572 -18.71 13.24 17.16
N ASP A 573 -18.66 12.07 16.54
CA ASP A 573 -19.30 11.74 15.25
C ASP A 573 -18.81 12.51 14.00
N GLU A 574 -17.86 13.46 14.12
CA GLU A 574 -17.18 14.09 12.98
C GLU A 574 -16.01 13.20 12.48
N LEU A 575 -16.37 12.15 11.72
CA LEU A 575 -15.45 11.09 11.28
C LEU A 575 -15.10 11.12 9.78
N TYR A 576 -15.95 11.69 8.94
CA TYR A 576 -15.88 11.51 7.47
C TYR A 576 -15.55 12.82 6.75
N ALA A 577 -14.42 12.85 6.03
CA ALA A 577 -13.93 14.06 5.37
C ALA A 577 -14.91 14.61 4.32
N GLY A 578 -15.57 13.73 3.54
CA GLY A 578 -16.61 14.09 2.57
C GLY A 578 -18.02 14.21 3.15
N GLY A 579 -18.18 14.07 4.47
CA GLY A 579 -19.48 14.06 5.14
C GLY A 579 -20.17 12.70 5.16
N ARG A 580 -21.37 12.64 5.77
CA ARG A 580 -22.05 11.37 6.06
C ARG A 580 -22.72 10.73 4.83
N TYR A 581 -23.26 11.54 3.92
CA TYR A 581 -24.10 11.07 2.80
C TYR A 581 -23.54 11.55 1.46
N THR A 582 -22.63 10.78 0.88
CA THR A 582 -21.94 11.12 -0.38
C THR A 582 -22.67 10.61 -1.62
N LEU A 583 -23.47 9.54 -1.48
CA LEU A 583 -24.13 8.89 -2.60
C LEU A 583 -25.06 9.86 -3.32
N GLN A 584 -24.79 10.10 -4.61
CA GLN A 584 -25.50 11.07 -5.45
C GLN A 584 -25.60 12.50 -4.87
N SER A 585 -24.71 12.87 -3.94
CA SER A 585 -24.65 14.25 -3.46
C SER A 585 -24.37 15.22 -4.60
N ARG A 586 -24.74 16.49 -4.46
CA ARG A 586 -24.32 17.58 -5.37
C ARG A 586 -23.24 18.47 -4.78
N LYS A 587 -23.03 18.37 -3.47
CA LYS A 587 -22.05 19.12 -2.70
C LYS A 587 -21.67 18.35 -1.44
N GLU A 588 -20.50 18.63 -0.91
CA GLU A 588 -20.08 18.18 0.42
C GLU A 588 -21.00 18.82 1.49
N ILE A 589 -21.44 18.02 2.46
CA ILE A 589 -22.26 18.48 3.60
C ILE A 589 -21.81 17.72 4.85
N GLY A 590 -21.50 18.45 5.91
CA GLY A 590 -21.05 17.89 7.19
C GLY A 590 -19.65 17.29 7.13
N GLY A 591 -18.88 17.63 6.10
CA GLY A 591 -17.48 17.22 5.92
C GLY A 591 -16.48 18.17 6.55
N VAL A 592 -15.20 17.98 6.22
CA VAL A 592 -14.10 18.77 6.80
C VAL A 592 -14.15 20.24 6.40
N ALA A 593 -14.69 20.57 5.22
CA ALA A 593 -14.82 21.96 4.79
C ALA A 593 -15.79 22.74 5.68
N ASP A 594 -16.94 22.13 6.02
CA ASP A 594 -17.90 22.69 6.97
C ASP A 594 -17.29 22.81 8.37
N ALA A 595 -16.47 21.84 8.78
CA ALA A 595 -15.80 21.87 10.07
C ALA A 595 -14.80 23.03 10.19
N VAL A 596 -14.00 23.28 9.16
CA VAL A 596 -13.09 24.42 9.10
C VAL A 596 -13.83 25.76 8.99
N ALA A 597 -14.95 25.81 8.27
CA ALA A 597 -15.74 27.02 8.09
C ALA A 597 -16.27 27.60 9.41
N ARG A 598 -16.35 26.80 10.49
CA ARG A 598 -16.73 27.26 11.84
C ARG A 598 -15.72 28.19 12.49
N LYS A 599 -14.47 28.23 12.02
CA LYS A 599 -13.39 29.09 12.55
C LYS A 599 -13.22 28.96 14.06
N GLU A 600 -13.20 27.71 14.55
CA GLU A 600 -13.05 27.40 15.97
C GLU A 600 -11.60 27.54 16.43
N ASN A 601 -11.37 27.82 17.73
CA ASN A 601 -10.03 27.78 18.31
C ASN A 601 -9.48 26.34 18.28
N VAL A 602 -8.23 26.18 17.83
CA VAL A 602 -7.52 24.88 17.73
C VAL A 602 -6.09 24.92 18.30
N GLN A 603 -5.70 26.00 18.97
CA GLN A 603 -4.42 26.03 19.71
C GLN A 603 -4.63 25.62 21.17
N ASP A 604 -3.81 24.69 21.66
CA ASP A 604 -3.90 24.06 22.99
C ASP A 604 -5.28 23.43 23.27
N GLU A 605 -5.84 22.77 22.26
CA GLU A 605 -7.19 22.20 22.25
C GLU A 605 -7.16 20.73 21.80
N ASP A 606 -8.30 20.06 21.90
CA ASP A 606 -8.51 18.77 21.24
C ASP A 606 -8.73 19.00 19.74
N VAL A 607 -7.72 18.65 18.94
CA VAL A 607 -7.67 18.91 17.50
C VAL A 607 -7.77 17.63 16.70
N VAL A 608 -8.20 17.73 15.46
CA VAL A 608 -8.11 16.65 14.47
C VAL A 608 -7.38 17.18 13.24
N VAL A 609 -6.43 16.38 12.73
CA VAL A 609 -5.70 16.66 11.49
C VAL A 609 -6.19 15.72 10.41
N TRP A 610 -6.51 16.26 9.25
CA TRP A 610 -6.94 15.48 8.08
C TRP A 610 -5.89 15.63 7.00
N SER A 611 -5.19 14.54 6.66
CA SER A 611 -4.16 14.53 5.63
C SER A 611 -4.74 14.01 4.32
N VAL A 612 -4.64 14.81 3.26
CA VAL A 612 -5.20 14.52 1.94
C VAL A 612 -4.08 14.39 0.93
N PHE A 613 -4.13 13.33 0.14
CA PHE A 613 -3.15 13.03 -0.89
C PHE A 613 -3.77 12.16 -1.98
N GLY A 614 -3.13 12.05 -3.14
CA GLY A 614 -3.71 11.24 -4.20
C GLY A 614 -2.80 10.92 -5.37
N LEU A 615 -3.21 9.91 -6.11
CA LEU A 615 -2.65 9.54 -7.40
C LEU A 615 -3.42 10.28 -8.49
N THR A 616 -2.75 11.11 -9.30
CA THR A 616 -3.31 11.51 -10.59
C THR A 616 -2.90 10.48 -11.62
N HIS A 617 -3.85 9.65 -12.02
CA HIS A 617 -3.60 8.49 -12.86
C HIS A 617 -3.90 8.86 -14.32
N ASN A 618 -2.81 8.98 -15.09
CA ASN A 618 -2.86 8.96 -16.55
C ASN A 618 -2.48 7.53 -16.98
N PRO A 619 -3.46 6.66 -17.30
CA PRO A 619 -3.18 5.23 -17.49
C PRO A 619 -2.14 4.97 -18.57
N ARG A 620 -1.32 3.94 -18.37
CA ARG A 620 -0.30 3.48 -19.33
C ARG A 620 -0.65 2.10 -19.86
N VAL A 621 0.00 1.70 -20.94
CA VAL A 621 -0.19 0.35 -21.51
C VAL A 621 0.24 -0.72 -20.49
N GLU A 622 1.25 -0.44 -19.68
CA GLU A 622 1.73 -1.33 -18.62
C GLU A 622 0.74 -1.53 -17.47
N ASP A 623 -0.29 -0.68 -17.36
CA ASP A 623 -1.35 -0.82 -16.36
C ASP A 623 -2.41 -1.85 -16.80
N TRP A 624 -2.23 -2.48 -17.98
CA TRP A 624 -3.17 -3.41 -18.61
C TRP A 624 -2.52 -4.78 -18.87
N PRO A 625 -3.23 -5.92 -18.69
CA PRO A 625 -4.65 -6.05 -18.29
C PRO A 625 -4.94 -5.88 -16.80
N VAL A 626 -3.91 -5.91 -15.96
CA VAL A 626 -4.01 -5.65 -14.52
C VAL A 626 -2.84 -4.76 -14.11
N MET A 627 -3.15 -3.72 -13.35
CA MET A 627 -2.24 -2.64 -13.02
C MET A 627 -1.21 -3.10 -11.97
N PRO A 628 0.10 -2.89 -12.19
CA PRO A 628 1.10 -2.99 -11.14
C PRO A 628 0.83 -1.99 -10.02
N VAL A 629 1.15 -2.37 -8.80
CA VAL A 629 0.84 -1.57 -7.62
C VAL A 629 1.49 -0.18 -7.63
N GLU A 630 0.71 0.86 -7.39
CA GLU A 630 1.16 2.24 -7.13
C GLU A 630 1.00 2.58 -5.65
N ILE A 631 2.05 3.09 -5.00
CA ILE A 631 2.12 3.21 -3.53
C ILE A 631 2.22 4.68 -3.09
N HIS A 632 1.37 5.08 -2.15
CA HIS A 632 1.42 6.36 -1.46
C HIS A 632 1.51 6.15 0.05
N GLN A 633 2.20 7.06 0.74
CA GLN A 633 2.38 6.99 2.19
C GLN A 633 2.30 8.37 2.82
N ILE A 634 1.77 8.40 4.04
CA ILE A 634 1.99 9.49 5.00
C ILE A 634 2.83 8.97 6.16
N ASN A 635 3.75 9.81 6.65
CA ASN A 635 4.68 9.44 7.70
C ASN A 635 4.44 10.30 8.94
N LEU A 636 4.13 9.66 10.06
CA LEU A 636 4.09 10.28 11.39
C LEU A 636 5.37 9.93 12.12
N ARG A 637 6.13 10.95 12.54
CA ARG A 637 7.46 10.77 13.15
C ARG A 637 7.57 11.52 14.47
N PRO A 638 8.13 10.92 15.53
CA PRO A 638 8.41 11.65 16.77
C PRO A 638 9.33 12.83 16.48
N ALA A 639 9.00 14.00 17.01
CA ALA A 639 9.76 15.23 16.90
C ALA A 639 9.95 15.82 18.30
N ASP A 640 11.15 15.71 18.84
CA ASP A 640 11.44 16.10 20.22
C ASP A 640 10.58 15.34 21.26
N PHE A 641 9.88 14.26 20.88
CA PHE A 641 9.04 13.49 21.81
C PHE A 641 9.87 12.71 22.83
N PHE A 642 10.94 12.05 22.37
CA PHE A 642 11.89 11.29 23.19
C PHE A 642 13.18 12.09 23.43
N GLU A 643 13.94 11.72 24.46
CA GLU A 643 15.22 12.37 24.81
C GLU A 643 16.40 11.88 23.96
N ALA A 644 16.25 10.71 23.34
CA ALA A 644 17.24 10.09 22.46
C ALA A 644 16.53 9.22 21.42
N ASN A 645 17.30 8.55 20.55
CA ASN A 645 16.74 7.55 19.63
C ASN A 645 16.04 6.43 20.44
N PRO A 646 14.70 6.25 20.33
CA PRO A 646 13.96 5.26 21.11
C PRO A 646 14.24 3.80 20.68
N SER A 647 14.92 3.61 19.55
CA SER A 647 15.34 2.30 19.01
C SER A 647 16.81 1.94 19.32
N ILE A 648 17.49 2.69 20.19
CA ILE A 648 18.91 2.45 20.50
C ILE A 648 19.14 1.14 21.28
N ASP A 649 18.11 0.65 21.97
CA ASP A 649 18.10 -0.59 22.74
C ASP A 649 17.69 -1.82 21.92
N VAL A 650 17.28 -1.64 20.66
CA VAL A 650 16.96 -2.75 19.76
C VAL A 650 18.24 -3.54 19.45
N PRO A 651 18.24 -4.88 19.65
CA PRO A 651 19.46 -5.69 19.51
C PRO A 651 20.14 -5.59 18.13
N SER A 652 21.46 -5.41 18.14
CA SER A 652 22.31 -5.34 16.93
C SER A 652 22.86 -6.69 16.48
N ASN A 653 22.12 -7.78 16.71
CA ASN A 653 22.59 -9.13 16.42
C ASN A 653 22.61 -9.42 14.91
N ARG A 654 23.62 -10.18 14.47
CA ARG A 654 23.67 -10.69 13.09
C ARG A 654 22.58 -11.74 12.91
N ASN A 655 21.77 -11.61 11.86
CA ASN A 655 20.87 -12.69 11.44
C ASN A 655 21.71 -13.83 10.84
N LEU A 656 21.69 -15.00 11.48
CA LEU A 656 22.48 -16.17 11.08
C LEU A 656 21.86 -16.97 9.92
N GLU A 657 20.59 -16.73 9.60
CA GLU A 657 19.91 -17.32 8.43
C GLU A 657 20.33 -16.66 7.11
N SER A 658 20.90 -15.45 7.17
CA SER A 658 21.47 -14.78 6.00
C SER A 658 22.73 -15.49 5.51
N LYS A 659 22.68 -16.05 4.29
CA LYS A 659 23.77 -16.79 3.64
C LYS A 659 24.33 -16.02 2.44
N LEU A 660 25.58 -16.29 2.08
CA LEU A 660 26.15 -15.76 0.84
C LEU A 660 25.43 -16.36 -0.36
N ALA A 661 25.12 -15.54 -1.36
CA ALA A 661 24.69 -16.06 -2.66
C ALA A 661 25.88 -16.77 -3.30
N ILE A 662 25.76 -18.08 -3.50
CA ILE A 662 26.77 -18.96 -4.10
C ILE A 662 27.14 -18.38 -5.48
N ARG A 663 28.42 -18.09 -5.73
CA ARG A 663 28.87 -17.70 -7.09
C ARG A 663 28.75 -18.93 -7.99
N ASN A 664 28.37 -18.76 -9.26
CA ASN A 664 28.11 -19.90 -10.17
C ASN A 664 29.22 -20.99 -10.21
N GLY A 665 30.47 -20.68 -9.83
CA GLY A 665 31.56 -21.67 -9.68
C GLY A 665 31.52 -22.50 -8.38
N GLU A 666 30.96 -22.01 -7.28
CA GLU A 666 30.88 -22.72 -5.98
C GLU A 666 29.83 -23.85 -5.99
N GLN A 667 28.85 -23.80 -6.90
CA GLN A 667 27.95 -24.95 -7.15
C GLN A 667 28.71 -26.19 -7.63
N LEU A 668 29.89 -26.02 -8.23
CA LEU A 668 30.74 -27.13 -8.66
C LEU A 668 31.41 -27.80 -7.46
N GLU A 669 31.92 -27.02 -6.50
CA GLU A 669 32.52 -27.56 -5.27
C GLU A 669 31.50 -28.30 -4.40
N ASP A 670 30.29 -27.75 -4.25
CA ASP A 670 29.23 -28.42 -3.48
C ASP A 670 28.70 -29.68 -4.19
N LYS A 671 28.63 -29.68 -5.54
CA LYS A 671 28.33 -30.90 -6.31
C LYS A 671 29.45 -31.94 -6.21
N ILE A 672 30.71 -31.52 -6.23
CA ILE A 672 31.87 -32.41 -6.06
C ILE A 672 31.87 -33.03 -4.65
N LYS A 673 31.56 -32.24 -3.61
CA LYS A 673 31.41 -32.72 -2.23
C LYS A 673 30.21 -33.66 -2.07
N GLN A 674 29.08 -33.39 -2.72
CA GLN A 674 27.90 -34.27 -2.70
C GLN A 674 28.09 -35.60 -3.45
N LEU A 675 28.95 -35.65 -4.47
CA LEU A 675 29.27 -36.87 -5.22
C LEU A 675 30.18 -37.86 -4.46
N GLY A 676 30.53 -37.57 -3.19
CA GLY A 676 31.13 -38.54 -2.28
C GLY A 676 32.52 -39.04 -2.69
N LYS A 677 33.23 -38.33 -3.56
CA LYS A 677 34.62 -38.64 -3.92
C LYS A 677 35.53 -37.51 -3.46
N THR A 678 36.12 -37.68 -2.29
CA THR A 678 37.36 -36.98 -1.91
C THR A 678 38.45 -37.38 -2.92
N PHE A 679 38.61 -36.60 -3.97
CA PHE A 679 39.87 -36.59 -4.71
C PHE A 679 40.75 -35.50 -4.09
N SER A 680 41.99 -35.85 -3.75
CA SER A 680 43.04 -34.83 -3.71
C SER A 680 43.22 -34.27 -5.12
N LEU A 681 43.60 -33.00 -5.24
CA LEU A 681 43.83 -32.36 -6.55
C LEU A 681 44.79 -33.20 -7.43
N GLN A 682 45.76 -33.89 -6.82
CA GLN A 682 46.64 -34.85 -7.49
C GLN A 682 45.88 -36.01 -8.16
N GLY A 683 44.87 -36.58 -7.51
CA GLY A 683 44.04 -37.65 -8.05
C GLY A 683 43.06 -37.22 -9.15
N ALA A 684 42.73 -35.92 -9.22
CA ALA A 684 41.94 -35.32 -10.30
C ALA A 684 42.81 -35.03 -11.54
N ILE A 685 44.09 -34.69 -11.34
CA ILE A 685 45.07 -34.46 -12.41
C ILE A 685 45.51 -35.80 -13.04
N ASP A 686 45.70 -36.86 -12.24
CA ASP A 686 46.16 -38.17 -12.72
C ASP A 686 45.05 -39.00 -13.42
N ASN A 687 43.78 -38.64 -13.26
CA ASN A 687 42.62 -39.29 -13.92
C ASN A 687 42.01 -38.43 -15.03
N GLU A 688 42.86 -37.93 -15.94
CA GLU A 688 42.52 -37.06 -17.07
C GLU A 688 41.31 -37.46 -17.97
N PRO A 689 40.84 -38.72 -18.12
CA PRO A 689 39.81 -39.00 -19.12
C PRO A 689 38.37 -38.58 -18.76
N PHE A 690 38.02 -38.40 -17.48
CA PHE A 690 36.60 -38.29 -17.07
C PHE A 690 36.08 -36.87 -16.81
N ILE A 691 36.96 -35.89 -16.53
CA ILE A 691 36.54 -34.55 -16.07
C ILE A 691 36.80 -33.46 -17.14
N ARG A 692 37.71 -33.72 -18.08
CA ARG A 692 38.21 -32.76 -19.08
C ARG A 692 37.14 -32.10 -19.99
N PRO A 693 36.01 -32.74 -20.36
CA PRO A 693 35.01 -32.08 -21.22
C PRO A 693 34.24 -30.95 -20.53
N TYR A 694 34.31 -30.84 -19.20
CA TYR A 694 33.42 -29.98 -18.41
C TYR A 694 34.13 -28.83 -17.69
N LEU A 695 35.45 -28.66 -17.86
CA LEU A 695 36.24 -27.62 -17.19
C LEU A 695 36.85 -26.65 -18.19
N THR A 696 36.69 -25.35 -17.96
CA THR A 696 37.43 -24.31 -18.68
C THR A 696 38.83 -24.11 -18.09
N LYS A 697 39.73 -23.42 -18.81
CA LYS A 697 41.08 -23.10 -18.29
C LYS A 697 41.04 -22.25 -17.02
N GLU A 698 40.00 -21.44 -16.87
CA GLU A 698 39.77 -20.57 -15.70
C GLU A 698 39.31 -21.39 -14.50
N ASP A 699 38.49 -22.42 -14.71
CA ASP A 699 38.04 -23.33 -13.64
C ASP A 699 39.20 -24.13 -13.04
N VAL A 700 40.12 -24.60 -13.89
CA VAL A 700 41.32 -25.32 -13.44
C VAL A 700 42.26 -24.40 -12.65
N ALA A 701 42.41 -23.14 -13.08
CA ALA A 701 43.24 -22.17 -12.37
C ALA A 701 42.64 -21.73 -11.03
N TYR A 702 41.31 -21.66 -10.93
CA TYR A 702 40.62 -21.36 -9.67
C TYR A 702 40.81 -22.48 -8.64
N LEU A 703 40.65 -23.74 -9.06
CA LEU A 703 40.83 -24.91 -8.18
C LEU A 703 42.27 -25.03 -7.65
N ILE A 704 43.28 -24.82 -8.50
CA ILE A 704 44.69 -24.83 -8.08
C ILE A 704 44.98 -23.68 -7.09
N TYR A 705 44.39 -22.50 -7.30
CA TYR A 705 44.60 -21.34 -6.44
C TYR A 705 44.04 -21.55 -5.03
N HIS A 706 42.82 -22.08 -4.93
CA HIS A 706 42.16 -22.31 -3.64
C HIS A 706 42.76 -23.47 -2.85
N ASP A 707 43.11 -24.59 -3.50
CA ASP A 707 43.80 -25.71 -2.83
C ASP A 707 45.19 -25.30 -2.31
N THR A 708 45.88 -24.43 -3.06
CA THR A 708 47.17 -23.87 -2.63
C THR A 708 47.02 -22.91 -1.45
N LEU A 709 45.95 -22.11 -1.40
CA LEU A 709 45.65 -21.22 -0.27
C LEU A 709 45.28 -22.00 1.01
N ASP A 710 44.46 -23.05 0.88
CA ASP A 710 44.08 -23.89 2.02
C ASP A 710 45.28 -24.66 2.58
N SER A 711 46.17 -25.14 1.71
CA SER A 711 47.43 -25.77 2.12
C SER A 711 48.42 -24.78 2.73
N LEU A 712 48.50 -23.54 2.25
CA LEU A 712 49.32 -22.48 2.86
C LEU A 712 48.81 -22.04 4.24
N GLN A 713 47.51 -22.18 4.50
CA GLN A 713 46.92 -21.85 5.81
C GLN A 713 47.04 -22.99 6.82
N ASN A 714 47.08 -24.25 6.36
CA ASN A 714 46.94 -25.43 7.24
C ASN A 714 48.06 -26.49 7.11
N GLY A 715 49.04 -26.33 6.21
CA GLY A 715 50.11 -27.30 5.91
C GLY A 715 51.48 -26.97 6.55
N PRO A 716 52.41 -27.95 6.61
CA PRO A 716 53.75 -27.74 7.14
C PRO A 716 54.59 -26.80 6.26
N ALA A 717 55.40 -25.93 6.89
CA ALA A 717 56.10 -24.83 6.21
C ALA A 717 57.15 -25.24 5.16
N ASP A 718 57.55 -26.51 5.13
CA ASP A 718 58.61 -27.03 4.26
C ASP A 718 58.15 -27.26 2.79
N ASP A 719 56.85 -27.26 2.51
CA ASP A 719 56.27 -27.44 1.16
C ASP A 719 56.09 -26.13 0.36
N MET A 720 56.51 -24.99 0.93
CA MET A 720 56.39 -23.65 0.34
C MET A 720 56.88 -23.53 -1.13
N PRO A 721 57.96 -24.21 -1.57
CA PRO A 721 58.41 -24.18 -2.96
C PRO A 721 57.42 -24.78 -3.96
N VAL A 722 56.65 -25.81 -3.57
CA VAL A 722 55.63 -26.46 -4.40
C VAL A 722 54.41 -25.55 -4.55
N HIS A 723 54.01 -24.88 -3.47
CA HIS A 723 52.90 -23.92 -3.46
C HIS A 723 53.18 -22.69 -4.33
N LEU A 724 54.42 -22.17 -4.31
CA LEU A 724 54.85 -21.08 -5.21
C LEU A 724 54.85 -21.53 -6.69
N HIS A 725 55.16 -22.80 -6.96
CA HIS A 725 55.14 -23.36 -8.30
C HIS A 725 53.71 -23.49 -8.86
N HIS A 726 52.75 -23.92 -8.03
CA HIS A 726 51.33 -23.99 -8.38
C HIS A 726 50.70 -22.61 -8.59
N LEU A 727 51.04 -21.62 -7.76
CA LEU A 727 50.61 -20.23 -7.95
C LEU A 727 51.13 -19.64 -9.28
N ALA A 728 52.38 -19.93 -9.65
CA ALA A 728 52.94 -19.51 -10.94
C ALA A 728 52.21 -20.18 -12.12
N MET A 729 51.77 -21.43 -11.97
CA MET A 729 50.95 -22.16 -12.94
C MET A 729 49.55 -21.51 -13.11
N CYS A 730 48.89 -21.10 -12.02
CA CYS A 730 47.62 -20.36 -12.08
C CYS A 730 47.74 -19.07 -12.90
N VAL A 731 48.81 -18.29 -12.68
CA VAL A 731 49.06 -17.04 -13.42
C VAL A 731 49.32 -17.31 -14.90
N PHE A 732 50.02 -18.40 -15.23
CA PHE A 732 50.30 -18.76 -16.62
C PHE A 732 49.04 -19.24 -17.38
N LEU A 733 48.17 -19.99 -16.71
CA LEU A 733 46.91 -20.51 -17.26
C LEU A 733 45.84 -19.43 -17.46
N THR A 734 45.82 -18.38 -16.63
CA THR A 734 44.82 -17.30 -16.67
C THR A 734 45.19 -16.14 -17.58
N VAL A 735 46.47 -15.84 -17.79
CA VAL A 735 46.87 -14.59 -18.46
C VAL A 735 47.19 -14.76 -19.95
N GLY A 736 47.70 -15.92 -20.38
CA GLY A 736 48.19 -16.13 -21.76
C GLY A 736 49.26 -15.12 -22.20
N PRO A 737 49.97 -15.31 -23.35
CA PRO A 737 50.89 -14.29 -23.83
C PRO A 737 50.10 -13.09 -24.38
N ARG A 738 50.17 -11.93 -23.71
CA ARG A 738 49.60 -10.67 -24.23
C ARG A 738 50.48 -10.12 -25.36
N PRO A 739 49.90 -9.64 -26.48
CA PRO A 739 50.66 -8.94 -27.51
C PRO A 739 51.10 -7.56 -26.97
N GLY A 740 52.40 -7.27 -27.00
CA GLY A 740 52.93 -5.94 -26.66
C GLY A 740 54.10 -5.88 -25.67
N SER A 741 54.65 -7.02 -25.20
CA SER A 741 55.88 -7.03 -24.41
C SER A 741 57.13 -7.28 -25.28
N LEU A 742 58.25 -6.65 -24.91
CA LEU A 742 59.54 -6.52 -25.62
C LEU A 742 60.35 -7.84 -25.81
N PHE A 743 59.68 -8.98 -25.97
CA PHE A 743 60.28 -10.24 -26.37
C PHE A 743 59.68 -10.70 -27.71
N GLY A 744 60.11 -10.05 -28.79
CA GLY A 744 59.93 -10.56 -30.14
C GLY A 744 60.81 -11.77 -30.35
N ASP A 745 60.19 -12.95 -30.43
CA ASP A 745 60.47 -14.02 -31.41
C ASP A 745 59.53 -15.20 -31.11
N ARG A 746 58.91 -15.76 -32.17
CA ARG A 746 58.07 -16.96 -32.09
C ARG A 746 58.81 -18.09 -31.35
N ILE A 747 58.29 -18.50 -30.21
CA ILE A 747 58.67 -19.77 -29.58
C ILE A 747 57.72 -20.81 -30.16
N SER A 748 58.22 -21.68 -31.03
CA SER A 748 57.52 -22.91 -31.44
C SER A 748 57.29 -23.80 -30.22
N GLU A 749 56.14 -24.47 -30.15
CA GLU A 749 55.62 -25.23 -29.01
C GLU A 749 56.51 -26.36 -28.45
N ASP A 750 57.68 -26.62 -29.05
CA ASP A 750 58.60 -27.65 -28.58
C ASP A 750 59.87 -27.05 -27.98
N ARG A 751 60.12 -27.39 -26.70
CA ARG A 751 61.34 -27.22 -25.89
C ARG A 751 61.40 -25.96 -24.99
N ILE A 752 60.66 -26.01 -23.89
CA ILE A 752 61.22 -25.62 -22.58
C ILE A 752 61.03 -26.82 -21.67
N LYS A 753 62.12 -27.48 -21.25
CA LYS A 753 62.02 -28.50 -20.21
C LYS A 753 61.91 -27.77 -18.87
N LEU A 754 61.05 -28.26 -17.98
CA LEU A 754 60.88 -27.75 -16.61
C LEU A 754 62.19 -27.62 -15.81
N SER A 755 63.27 -28.27 -16.26
CA SER A 755 64.62 -28.15 -15.72
C SER A 755 65.30 -26.79 -15.91
N ASP A 756 64.78 -25.93 -16.81
CA ASP A 756 65.50 -24.73 -17.28
C ASP A 756 65.12 -23.44 -16.52
N VAL A 757 64.25 -23.54 -15.50
CA VAL A 757 63.82 -22.43 -14.64
C VAL A 757 64.44 -22.58 -13.26
N GLN A 758 65.42 -21.73 -12.92
CA GLN A 758 65.96 -21.63 -11.56
C GLN A 758 65.49 -20.35 -10.87
N ILE A 759 64.86 -20.51 -9.71
CA ILE A 759 64.46 -19.41 -8.83
C ILE A 759 65.67 -19.03 -7.96
N TRP A 760 66.19 -17.81 -8.13
CA TRP A 760 67.31 -17.30 -7.34
C TRP A 760 66.79 -16.28 -6.33
N HIS A 761 66.69 -16.72 -5.07
CA HIS A 761 66.33 -15.97 -3.86
C HIS A 761 64.88 -15.50 -3.69
N ALA A 762 64.25 -16.03 -2.63
CA ALA A 762 63.13 -15.41 -1.92
C ALA A 762 63.68 -14.78 -0.63
N LYS A 763 63.42 -13.48 -0.38
CA LYS A 763 63.74 -12.85 0.90
C LYS A 763 62.45 -12.49 1.62
N GLN A 764 62.26 -13.04 2.81
CA GLN A 764 61.10 -12.78 3.64
C GLN A 764 61.22 -11.34 4.20
N LEU A 765 60.36 -10.44 3.73
CA LEU A 765 60.11 -9.15 4.38
C LEU A 765 58.66 -9.21 4.87
N GLY A 766 58.49 -9.04 6.18
CA GLY A 766 57.20 -9.19 6.85
C GLY A 766 56.10 -8.34 6.21
N LYS A 767 54.87 -8.92 6.20
CA LYS A 767 53.66 -8.52 5.47
C LYS A 767 53.77 -8.74 3.95
N PHE A 768 53.34 -9.95 3.55
CA PHE A 768 53.19 -10.51 2.20
C PHE A 768 53.36 -9.54 1.02
N HIS A 769 54.60 -9.36 0.58
CA HIS A 769 54.95 -9.03 -0.80
C HIS A 769 56.09 -9.97 -1.22
N CYS A 770 55.84 -10.83 -2.20
CA CYS A 770 56.86 -11.70 -2.80
C CYS A 770 57.14 -11.19 -4.22
N THR A 771 58.37 -10.78 -4.49
CA THR A 771 58.80 -10.35 -5.83
C THR A 771 59.49 -11.51 -6.54
N ILE A 772 58.90 -12.04 -7.60
CA ILE A 772 59.48 -13.14 -8.39
C ILE A 772 60.21 -12.54 -9.60
N THR A 773 61.52 -12.76 -9.71
CA THR A 773 62.32 -12.30 -10.86
C THR A 773 62.70 -13.49 -11.73
N ILE A 774 62.27 -13.47 -13.00
CA ILE A 774 62.57 -14.54 -13.98
C ILE A 774 63.62 -14.01 -14.96
N ARG A 775 64.77 -14.70 -15.08
CA ARG A 775 65.80 -14.37 -16.09
C ARG A 775 65.98 -15.49 -17.10
N ARG A 776 66.03 -15.12 -18.37
CA ARG A 776 66.42 -16.01 -19.46
C ARG A 776 67.95 -16.06 -19.54
N LEU A 777 68.56 -17.24 -19.36
CA LEU A 777 69.97 -17.43 -19.65
C LEU A 777 70.17 -17.42 -21.18
N LYS A 778 70.71 -16.32 -21.73
CA LYS A 778 71.41 -16.35 -23.01
C LYS A 778 72.90 -16.15 -22.75
N GLY A 779 73.72 -16.95 -23.42
CA GLY A 779 75.14 -17.16 -23.11
C GLY A 779 76.02 -15.90 -23.14
N LYS A 780 77.10 -16.00 -22.34
CA LYS A 780 78.35 -15.21 -22.29
C LYS A 780 78.32 -13.71 -22.70
N ASN A 781 78.72 -12.91 -21.70
CA ASN A 781 79.25 -11.53 -21.70
C ASN A 781 78.30 -10.35 -21.33
N ASN A 782 78.72 -9.72 -20.23
CA ASN A 782 78.62 -8.32 -19.79
C ASN A 782 77.30 -7.73 -19.23
N SER A 783 77.47 -7.27 -17.97
CA SER A 783 76.89 -6.14 -17.24
C SER A 783 75.37 -5.98 -17.14
N VAL A 784 74.90 -5.91 -15.88
CA VAL A 784 73.53 -5.64 -15.47
C VAL A 784 73.51 -4.35 -14.66
N THR A 785 72.67 -3.39 -15.03
CA THR A 785 72.07 -2.41 -14.11
C THR A 785 70.68 -2.91 -13.66
N PRO A 786 70.23 -2.66 -12.42
CA PRO A 786 68.95 -3.16 -11.91
C PRO A 786 67.78 -2.21 -12.19
N ALA A 787 66.62 -2.79 -12.48
CA ALA A 787 65.29 -2.23 -12.28
C ALA A 787 64.44 -3.29 -11.57
#